data_AF-A0A0R3TB05-F1
#
_entry.id   AF-A0A0R3TB05-F1
#
_cell.length_a   1.000
_cell.length_b   1.000
_cell.length_c   1.000
_cell.angle_alpha   90.00
_cell.angle_beta   90.00
_cell.angle_gamma   90.00
#
_symmetry.space_group_name_H-M   'P 1'
#
loop_
_entity.id
_entity.type
_entity.pdbx_description
1 polymer ?
#
loop_
_entity_poly.entity_id
_entity_poly.type
_entity_poly.pdbx_seq_one_letter_code
_entity_poly.pdbx_strand_id
1 'polypeptide(L)'
;MSQMISIISTFFVGICLGLSQSLIDTMDMDKRVLLNIYHLETSSNCPGNSGLYDFERSVIKAINYVRSLVPAGNKTRFLANIHDTRIPGCFIQEEDRSLLLVKYLKDIKSEASHNDGYSVFIGPPHQCDCNLVNAWISGGSPEETRHQQLYQISYFCPLIGHNTVFNIHLADSTSSQLTTPISAVAIAPSNTNILRGLGAYLITKGWRNIAIFYEPLSYKHGNLVDLMRSIPIPLITTKLKQWALMIHQNQPIYFGMNFTRLLSKFEDNLDAVIIMANPSLAVEFLIGAQNVRCVKEGSIAIIQTNPTDMFTYDSLRNWRAVLSVAPPTLSAGRSLIILNVLPFGTLYDDNSYIYQERINIAVANAAAVAMRLVQINLEAGDGNLIPAMGLFNALKYRKLFYVPTVPNITFTYKIDKDINMEGIYEMLFFALTPKVTERTLASTSSSDFKEIFYQIDVLKYPQIHPWKLADMKWPGDGKGPSIHRCLAAPCDFFSMRFTWANLNHFNLYLSVLSINPSNFKEDPVCIKQLGVPRFPLHSKTIEYLGRLRELRHLNINTFVGCCLIADKFSFVYDFCQRGSLQLFDRNLLDKLWMAPELLRDCANAHKATRAGDVYSFAIILHQVLHQCEPYGRNDTPVEEIIARVASKESPPLRPEINCDEFSPDFLSILERCMCENPDRRPSFKYLNDEFQRMQSKRWDTFLGLIYLTCRKVNVVEHMIQQLEKCSSHLEKQVAERKKELESENKKQSILISRMLPPISVFLLLLLLCPT
;
A
#
# COMPACT_ATOMS: atom_id res chain seq x y z
N MET A 1 -8.41 62.07 -15.42
CA MET A 1 -8.02 62.22 -16.84
C MET A 1 -6.84 61.35 -17.25
N SER A 2 -5.73 61.31 -16.51
CA SER A 2 -4.55 60.48 -16.86
C SER A 2 -4.82 58.96 -16.93
N GLN A 3 -5.68 58.40 -16.05
CA GLN A 3 -6.08 56.98 -16.12
C GLN A 3 -7.07 56.64 -17.26
N MET A 4 -7.89 57.59 -17.70
CA MET A 4 -8.78 57.37 -18.87
C MET A 4 -7.98 57.30 -20.17
N ILE A 5 -6.87 58.04 -20.27
CA ILE A 5 -6.03 58.08 -21.48
C ILE A 5 -5.21 56.77 -21.64
N SER A 6 -4.82 56.12 -20.54
CA SER A 6 -4.11 54.82 -20.58
C SER A 6 -5.02 53.65 -20.97
N ILE A 7 -6.29 53.67 -20.55
CA ILE A 7 -7.28 52.65 -20.93
C ILE A 7 -7.66 52.80 -22.41
N ILE A 8 -7.81 54.05 -22.90
CA ILE A 8 -8.12 54.31 -24.30
C ILE A 8 -6.94 53.97 -25.23
N SER A 9 -5.68 54.17 -24.82
CA SER A 9 -4.52 53.80 -25.65
C SER A 9 -4.35 52.28 -25.79
N THR A 10 -4.64 51.52 -24.73
CA THR A 10 -4.57 50.05 -24.76
C THR A 10 -5.71 49.45 -25.59
N PHE A 11 -6.90 50.07 -25.55
CA PHE A 11 -8.06 49.65 -26.35
C PHE A 11 -7.87 49.94 -27.85
N PHE A 12 -7.25 51.07 -28.21
CA PHE A 12 -6.98 51.42 -29.62
C PHE A 12 -5.86 50.61 -30.26
N VAL A 13 -4.83 50.22 -29.49
CA VAL A 13 -3.75 49.36 -30.01
C VAL A 13 -4.24 47.94 -30.35
N GLY A 14 -5.21 47.41 -29.59
CA GLY A 14 -5.84 46.11 -29.88
C GLY A 14 -6.69 46.11 -31.15
N ILE A 15 -7.42 47.22 -31.42
CA ILE A 15 -8.29 47.35 -32.60
C ILE A 15 -7.45 47.55 -33.89
N CYS A 16 -6.29 48.21 -33.82
CA CYS A 16 -5.41 48.43 -34.98
C CYS A 16 -4.59 47.18 -35.42
N LEU A 17 -4.47 46.15 -34.58
CA LEU A 17 -3.70 44.93 -34.87
C LEU A 17 -4.57 43.72 -35.25
N GLY A 18 -5.90 43.88 -35.35
CA GLY A 18 -6.81 42.79 -35.74
C GLY A 18 -6.81 41.60 -34.76
N LEU A 19 -6.40 41.80 -33.51
CA LEU A 19 -6.44 40.76 -32.48
C LEU A 19 -7.87 40.68 -31.92
N SER A 20 -8.49 39.50 -32.04
CA SER A 20 -9.83 39.24 -31.51
C SER A 20 -9.85 39.42 -29.98
N GLN A 21 -10.97 39.89 -29.42
CA GLN A 21 -11.22 40.02 -27.98
C GLN A 21 -10.79 38.75 -27.18
N SER A 22 -10.97 37.58 -27.80
CA SER A 22 -10.56 36.28 -27.25
C SER A 22 -9.06 36.17 -26.94
N LEU A 23 -8.20 36.87 -27.68
CA LEU A 23 -6.74 36.83 -27.52
C LEU A 23 -6.29 37.70 -26.34
N ILE A 24 -7.00 38.81 -26.08
CA ILE A 24 -6.79 39.68 -24.92
C ILE A 24 -7.25 38.98 -23.63
N ASP A 25 -8.41 38.33 -23.66
CA ASP A 25 -8.92 37.55 -22.51
C ASP A 25 -8.01 36.36 -22.17
N THR A 26 -7.40 35.71 -23.18
CA THR A 26 -6.41 34.64 -22.93
C THR A 26 -5.10 35.13 -22.32
N MET A 27 -4.69 36.38 -22.57
CA MET A 27 -3.45 36.96 -22.02
C MET A 27 -3.59 37.40 -20.55
N ASP A 28 -4.79 37.74 -20.09
CA ASP A 28 -5.06 38.17 -18.71
C ASP A 28 -5.24 36.98 -17.75
N MET A 29 -5.86 35.89 -18.23
CA MET A 29 -6.05 34.64 -17.49
C MET A 29 -4.73 33.97 -17.06
N ASP A 30 -3.64 34.16 -17.83
CA ASP A 30 -2.32 33.58 -17.54
C ASP A 30 -1.55 34.28 -16.40
N LYS A 31 -2.04 35.43 -15.91
CA LYS A 31 -1.42 36.25 -14.84
C LYS A 31 -2.16 36.24 -13.51
N ARG A 32 -3.31 35.58 -13.45
CA ARG A 32 -4.17 35.55 -12.25
C ARG A 32 -3.50 34.76 -11.12
N VAL A 33 -3.24 35.42 -9.99
CA VAL A 33 -2.70 34.80 -8.77
C VAL A 33 -3.87 34.38 -7.88
N LEU A 34 -4.00 33.08 -7.57
CA LEU A 34 -5.13 32.53 -6.80
C LEU A 34 -4.73 31.70 -5.58
N LEU A 35 -3.43 31.54 -5.33
CA LEU A 35 -2.92 30.71 -4.27
C LEU A 35 -1.70 31.37 -3.63
N ASN A 36 -1.73 31.55 -2.31
CA ASN A 36 -0.55 31.89 -1.52
C ASN A 36 -0.12 30.65 -0.75
N ILE A 37 1.14 30.23 -0.93
CA ILE A 37 1.73 29.10 -0.24
C ILE A 37 2.74 29.63 0.78
N TYR A 38 2.48 29.34 2.05
CA TYR A 38 3.36 29.67 3.17
C TYR A 38 4.08 28.40 3.63
N HIS A 39 5.40 28.45 3.76
CA HIS A 39 6.17 27.34 4.33
C HIS A 39 7.32 27.83 5.20
N LEU A 40 7.80 26.95 6.08
CA LEU A 40 8.94 27.24 6.95
C LEU A 40 10.22 26.64 6.39
N GLU A 41 11.31 27.40 6.49
CA GLU A 41 12.65 26.85 6.33
C GLU A 41 13.14 26.24 7.65
N THR A 42 13.96 25.19 7.54
CA THR A 42 14.66 24.62 8.69
C THR A 42 16.02 25.28 8.86
N SER A 43 16.39 25.60 10.10
CA SER A 43 17.74 26.07 10.42
C SER A 43 18.80 25.01 10.10
N SER A 44 19.95 25.45 9.58
CA SER A 44 21.06 24.57 9.18
C SER A 44 21.72 23.81 10.33
N ASN A 45 21.30 24.03 11.58
CA ASN A 45 21.87 23.37 12.74
C ASN A 45 20.93 22.30 13.31
N CYS A 46 19.74 22.11 12.73
CA CYS A 46 18.76 21.18 13.26
C CYS A 46 19.08 19.72 12.91
N PRO A 47 18.99 18.80 13.89
CA PRO A 47 19.22 17.39 13.66
C PRO A 47 18.30 16.85 12.57
N GLY A 48 18.87 16.10 11.61
CA GLY A 48 18.11 15.34 10.62
C GLY A 48 17.68 16.08 9.35
N ASN A 49 17.87 17.41 9.23
CA ASN A 49 17.46 18.17 8.05
C ASN A 49 18.42 19.28 7.58
N SER A 50 19.55 19.49 8.26
CA SER A 50 20.49 20.57 7.93
C SER A 50 21.14 20.42 6.53
N GLY A 51 20.60 21.14 5.55
CA GLY A 51 21.16 21.24 4.20
C GLY A 51 20.94 20.03 3.28
N LEU A 52 20.13 19.05 3.71
CA LEU A 52 19.81 17.87 2.90
C LEU A 52 18.85 18.19 1.76
N TYR A 53 17.90 19.09 2.03
CA TYR A 53 16.82 19.46 1.12
C TYR A 53 16.82 20.96 0.87
N ASP A 54 16.33 21.33 -0.32
CA ASP A 54 16.01 22.69 -0.70
C ASP A 54 14.48 22.80 -0.76
N PHE A 55 13.87 23.27 0.33
CA PHE A 55 12.42 23.28 0.47
C PHE A 55 11.74 24.27 -0.47
N GLU A 56 12.31 25.47 -0.65
CA GLU A 56 11.82 26.47 -1.60
C GLU A 56 11.82 25.88 -3.02
N ARG A 57 12.94 25.29 -3.44
CA ARG A 57 13.04 24.64 -4.75
C ARG A 57 12.07 23.48 -4.90
N SER A 58 11.81 22.73 -3.84
CA SER A 58 10.83 21.63 -3.83
C SER A 58 9.42 22.14 -4.13
N VAL A 59 9.03 23.26 -3.51
CA VAL A 59 7.74 23.94 -3.74
C VAL A 59 7.68 24.49 -5.18
N ILE A 60 8.69 25.24 -5.61
CA ILE A 60 8.76 25.85 -6.95
C ILE A 60 8.65 24.78 -8.04
N LYS A 61 9.38 23.67 -7.92
CA LYS A 61 9.37 22.58 -8.92
C LYS A 61 8.00 21.94 -9.02
N ALA A 62 7.34 21.69 -7.89
CA ALA A 62 6.00 21.11 -7.88
C ALA A 62 4.96 22.03 -8.53
N ILE A 63 4.95 23.31 -8.15
CA ILE A 63 4.02 24.31 -8.71
C ILE A 63 4.21 24.43 -10.22
N ASN A 64 5.46 24.59 -10.66
CA ASN A 64 5.76 24.75 -12.08
C ASN A 64 5.38 23.50 -12.89
N TYR A 65 5.59 22.31 -12.34
CA TYR A 65 5.18 21.07 -12.98
C TYR A 65 3.65 20.94 -13.06
N VAL A 66 2.92 21.12 -11.95
CA VAL A 66 1.44 21.03 -11.96
C VAL A 66 0.84 22.06 -12.92
N ARG A 67 1.40 23.28 -12.94
CA ARG A 67 0.98 24.33 -13.87
C ARG A 67 1.29 23.99 -15.33
N SER A 68 2.45 23.38 -15.63
CA SER A 68 2.83 23.06 -17.00
C SER A 68 1.92 21.99 -17.65
N LEU A 69 1.25 21.17 -16.84
CA LEU A 69 0.27 20.19 -17.30
C LEU A 69 -1.05 20.81 -17.79
N VAL A 70 -1.29 22.09 -17.48
CA VAL A 70 -2.51 22.80 -17.89
C VAL A 70 -2.20 23.69 -19.11
N PRO A 71 -2.88 23.54 -20.25
CA PRO A 71 -2.65 24.36 -21.44
C PRO A 71 -2.81 25.87 -21.18
N ALA A 72 -2.05 26.69 -21.91
CA ALA A 72 -2.22 28.14 -21.91
C ALA A 72 -3.65 28.51 -22.34
N GLY A 73 -4.24 29.53 -21.69
CA GLY A 73 -5.63 29.94 -21.91
C GLY A 73 -6.71 29.06 -21.26
N ASN A 74 -6.35 27.95 -20.60
CA ASN A 74 -7.32 27.15 -19.84
C ASN A 74 -7.80 27.93 -18.60
N LYS A 75 -9.12 27.93 -18.35
CA LYS A 75 -9.73 28.65 -17.22
C LYS A 75 -9.25 28.21 -15.82
N THR A 76 -8.67 27.02 -15.69
CA THR A 76 -8.15 26.48 -14.43
C THR A 76 -6.66 26.78 -14.22
N ARG A 77 -6.02 27.46 -15.17
CA ARG A 77 -4.63 27.90 -15.06
C ARG A 77 -4.54 29.15 -14.18
N PHE A 78 -3.55 29.19 -13.29
CA PHE A 78 -3.30 30.31 -12.38
C PHE A 78 -1.84 30.31 -11.89
N LEU A 79 -1.46 31.39 -11.21
CA LEU A 79 -0.18 31.59 -10.53
C LEU A 79 -0.31 31.42 -9.02
N ALA A 80 0.73 30.90 -8.38
CA ALA A 80 0.84 30.83 -6.94
C ALA A 80 2.00 31.70 -6.45
N ASN A 81 1.78 32.45 -5.38
CA ASN A 81 2.86 33.12 -4.64
C ASN A 81 3.43 32.15 -3.60
N ILE A 82 4.73 32.25 -3.38
CA ILE A 82 5.45 31.43 -2.41
C ILE A 82 6.04 32.38 -1.38
N HIS A 83 5.78 32.08 -0.11
CA HIS A 83 6.26 32.83 1.03
C HIS A 83 7.01 31.86 1.94
N ASP A 84 8.33 31.99 1.99
CA ASP A 84 9.19 31.27 2.89
C ASP A 84 9.48 32.12 4.14
N THR A 85 9.64 31.47 5.29
CA THR A 85 10.10 32.13 6.50
C THR A 85 10.97 31.19 7.31
N ARG A 86 12.11 31.71 7.77
CA ARG A 86 12.98 30.99 8.69
C ARG A 86 12.59 31.30 10.13
N ILE A 87 12.36 30.25 10.91
CA ILE A 87 12.20 30.37 12.36
C ILE A 87 13.41 29.71 13.03
N PRO A 88 14.16 30.44 13.88
CA PRO A 88 15.29 29.92 14.63
C PRO A 88 14.90 28.82 15.64
N GLY A 89 15.88 28.07 16.13
CA GLY A 89 15.70 26.93 17.03
C GLY A 89 15.16 25.67 16.34
N CYS A 90 15.39 24.51 16.97
CA CYS A 90 14.95 23.20 16.46
C CYS A 90 13.84 22.60 17.31
N PHE A 91 13.80 22.97 18.59
CA PHE A 91 12.76 22.61 19.55
C PHE A 91 11.96 23.82 20.00
N ILE A 92 10.72 23.60 20.45
CA ILE A 92 9.78 24.67 20.80
C ILE A 92 10.26 25.56 21.96
N GLN A 93 11.17 25.03 22.81
CA GLN A 93 11.77 25.73 23.94
C GLN A 93 13.04 26.51 23.60
N GLU A 94 13.61 26.33 22.41
CA GLU A 94 14.86 26.97 22.00
C GLU A 94 14.60 28.29 21.27
N GLU A 95 15.48 29.28 21.45
CA GLU A 95 15.54 30.51 20.64
C GLU A 95 14.18 31.23 20.47
N ASP A 96 13.33 31.20 21.51
CA ASP A 96 11.95 31.73 21.49
C ASP A 96 11.09 31.21 20.33
N ARG A 97 11.40 30.01 19.81
CA ARG A 97 10.75 29.39 18.64
C ARG A 97 9.23 29.38 18.76
N SER A 98 8.70 29.02 19.93
CA SER A 98 7.26 29.00 20.19
C SER A 98 6.59 30.37 19.95
N LEU A 99 7.18 31.44 20.49
CA LEU A 99 6.66 32.80 20.36
C LEU A 99 6.75 33.28 18.91
N LEU A 100 7.89 33.03 18.25
CA LEU A 100 8.10 33.41 16.85
C LEU A 100 7.14 32.66 15.91
N LEU A 101 6.91 31.38 16.15
CA LEU A 101 5.97 30.57 15.39
C LEU A 101 4.52 31.06 15.56
N VAL A 102 4.08 31.34 16.79
CA VAL A 102 2.75 31.90 17.03
C VAL A 102 2.59 33.28 16.38
N LYS A 103 3.61 34.14 16.48
CA LYS A 103 3.61 35.45 15.83
C LYS A 103 3.48 35.31 14.31
N TYR A 104 4.30 34.46 13.70
CA TYR A 104 4.25 34.20 12.26
C TYR A 104 2.88 33.68 11.82
N LEU A 105 2.31 32.70 12.54
CA LEU A 105 0.98 32.17 12.24
C LEU A 105 -0.12 33.23 12.36
N LYS A 106 0.04 34.21 13.25
CA LYS A 106 -0.88 35.36 13.37
C LYS A 106 -0.74 36.30 12.18
N ASP A 107 0.48 36.59 11.76
CA ASP A 107 0.77 37.49 10.64
C ASP A 107 0.21 36.92 9.32
N ILE A 108 0.51 35.65 8.99
CA ILE A 108 0.01 35.03 7.75
C ILE A 108 -1.52 34.85 7.76
N LYS A 109 -2.14 34.67 8.93
CA LYS A 109 -3.60 34.63 9.04
C LYS A 109 -4.21 35.99 8.74
N SER A 110 -3.60 37.06 9.24
CA SER A 110 -4.00 38.43 8.91
C SER A 110 -3.86 38.69 7.41
N GLU A 111 -2.76 38.26 6.78
CA GLU A 111 -2.58 38.38 5.32
C GLU A 111 -3.64 37.59 4.54
N ALA A 112 -3.92 36.36 4.96
CA ALA A 112 -4.91 35.50 4.31
C ALA A 112 -6.30 36.15 4.26
N SER A 113 -6.67 36.92 5.29
CA SER A 113 -7.97 37.60 5.35
C SER A 113 -8.17 38.72 4.30
N HIS A 114 -7.07 39.25 3.74
CA HIS A 114 -7.10 40.33 2.76
C HIS A 114 -6.92 39.84 1.31
N ASN A 115 -6.82 38.52 1.09
CA ASN A 115 -6.53 37.96 -0.21
C ASN A 115 -7.79 37.39 -0.90
N ASP A 116 -7.90 37.57 -2.22
CA ASP A 116 -9.05 37.11 -3.01
C ASP A 116 -8.95 35.61 -3.41
N GLY A 117 -7.80 34.97 -3.17
CA GLY A 117 -7.54 33.56 -3.42
C GLY A 117 -7.32 32.74 -2.15
N TYR A 118 -6.96 31.46 -2.29
CA TYR A 118 -6.71 30.60 -1.14
C TYR A 118 -5.33 30.83 -0.53
N SER A 119 -5.23 30.72 0.79
CA SER A 119 -3.98 30.76 1.54
C SER A 119 -3.72 29.43 2.23
N VAL A 120 -2.56 28.81 1.96
CA VAL A 120 -2.22 27.46 2.44
C VAL A 120 -0.87 27.47 3.13
N PHE A 121 -0.85 27.04 4.40
CA PHE A 121 0.35 26.72 5.14
C PHE A 121 0.74 25.24 4.91
N ILE A 122 1.96 25.02 4.44
CA ILE A 122 2.52 23.69 4.19
C ILE A 122 3.54 23.35 5.27
N GLY A 123 3.21 22.40 6.15
CA GLY A 123 4.07 21.98 7.25
C GLY A 123 3.35 21.76 8.57
N PRO A 124 4.04 21.92 9.72
CA PRO A 124 5.43 22.38 9.91
C PRO A 124 6.52 21.32 9.56
N PRO A 125 7.80 21.73 9.44
CA PRO A 125 8.93 20.84 9.12
C PRO A 125 9.48 20.05 10.32
N HIS A 126 9.07 20.37 11.54
CA HIS A 126 9.53 19.71 12.76
C HIS A 126 8.36 19.10 13.53
N GLN A 127 8.59 17.92 14.11
CA GLN A 127 7.54 17.19 14.84
C GLN A 127 7.07 17.94 16.09
N CYS A 128 7.96 18.68 16.75
CA CYS A 128 7.64 19.45 17.96
C CYS A 128 6.66 20.60 17.69
N ASP A 129 6.63 21.13 16.47
CA ASP A 129 5.76 22.24 16.09
C ASP A 129 4.33 21.75 15.80
N CYS A 130 4.15 20.45 15.50
CA CYS A 130 2.90 19.88 15.04
C CYS A 130 1.70 20.21 15.93
N ASN A 131 1.81 19.97 17.25
CA ASN A 131 0.68 20.18 18.15
C ASN A 131 0.26 21.65 18.21
N LEU A 132 1.24 22.57 18.24
CA LEU A 132 0.99 24.01 18.30
C LEU A 132 0.33 24.51 17.01
N VAL A 133 0.91 24.16 15.85
CA VAL A 133 0.37 24.59 14.54
C VAL A 133 -1.03 24.03 14.31
N ASN A 134 -1.22 22.73 14.54
CA ASN A 134 -2.51 22.08 14.30
C ASN A 134 -3.61 22.68 15.19
N ALA A 135 -3.31 22.92 16.47
CA ALA A 135 -4.23 23.55 17.40
C ALA A 135 -4.58 24.99 16.96
N TRP A 136 -3.58 25.77 16.56
CA TRP A 136 -3.78 27.15 16.12
C TRP A 136 -4.66 27.26 14.88
N ILE A 137 -4.41 26.42 13.87
CA ILE A 137 -5.19 26.41 12.62
C ILE A 137 -6.63 25.93 12.87
N SER A 138 -6.82 24.97 13.79
CA SER A 138 -8.17 24.52 14.17
C SER A 138 -8.98 25.54 14.98
N GLY A 139 -8.32 26.49 15.66
CA GLY A 139 -8.95 27.52 16.50
C GLY A 139 -9.40 28.79 15.75
N GLY A 140 -9.46 28.78 14.42
CA GLY A 140 -9.88 29.93 13.61
C GLY A 140 -11.37 30.30 13.73
N SER A 141 -11.73 31.55 13.40
CA SER A 141 -13.14 32.00 13.41
C SER A 141 -13.87 31.51 12.15
N PRO A 142 -15.02 30.83 12.28
CA PRO A 142 -15.81 30.38 11.15
C PRO A 142 -16.59 31.50 10.44
N GLU A 143 -16.55 32.73 10.96
CA GLU A 143 -17.30 33.89 10.43
C GLU A 143 -16.58 34.61 9.26
N GLU A 144 -15.29 34.36 9.05
CA GLU A 144 -14.56 34.82 7.86
C GLU A 144 -15.11 34.13 6.59
N THR A 145 -15.15 34.83 5.44
CA THR A 145 -15.58 34.15 4.19
C THR A 145 -14.62 33.00 3.88
N ARG A 146 -15.12 31.84 3.46
CA ARG A 146 -14.37 30.56 3.57
C ARG A 146 -13.07 30.48 2.77
N HIS A 147 -12.83 31.35 1.81
CA HIS A 147 -11.61 31.51 1.01
C HIS A 147 -10.61 32.53 1.59
N GLN A 148 -11.02 33.33 2.57
CA GLN A 148 -10.15 34.19 3.41
C GLN A 148 -9.49 33.43 4.56
N GLN A 149 -9.74 32.12 4.68
CA GLN A 149 -9.20 31.27 5.73
C GLN A 149 -7.79 30.74 5.40
N LEU A 150 -6.96 30.60 6.43
CA LEU A 150 -5.70 29.88 6.34
C LEU A 150 -5.94 28.37 6.45
N TYR A 151 -5.59 27.63 5.39
CA TYR A 151 -5.66 26.17 5.34
C TYR A 151 -4.31 25.53 5.65
N GLN A 152 -4.30 24.28 6.10
CA GLN A 152 -3.07 23.52 6.31
C GLN A 152 -3.03 22.25 5.47
N ILE A 153 -1.88 22.00 4.84
CA ILE A 153 -1.55 20.68 4.28
C ILE A 153 -0.30 20.20 5.02
N SER A 154 -0.48 19.24 5.92
CA SER A 154 0.63 18.70 6.69
C SER A 154 1.26 17.50 5.97
N TYR A 155 2.55 17.63 5.63
CA TYR A 155 3.34 16.56 5.04
C TYR A 155 4.14 15.75 6.06
N PHE A 156 4.27 16.27 7.29
CA PHE A 156 5.12 15.70 8.33
C PHE A 156 4.34 15.31 9.60
N CYS A 157 3.30 16.08 9.95
CA CYS A 157 2.57 15.86 11.19
C CYS A 157 1.43 14.87 11.01
N PRO A 158 1.35 13.81 11.84
CA PRO A 158 0.15 13.01 11.92
C PRO A 158 -0.97 13.84 12.56
N LEU A 159 -2.05 14.12 11.82
CA LEU A 159 -3.28 14.70 12.37
C LEU A 159 -4.07 13.60 13.10
N ILE A 160 -4.52 13.88 14.33
CA ILE A 160 -5.44 13.00 15.04
C ILE A 160 -6.74 12.94 14.21
N GLY A 161 -7.00 11.82 13.55
CA GLY A 161 -8.19 11.64 12.71
C GLY A 161 -8.05 12.06 11.24
N HIS A 162 -6.83 12.11 10.66
CA HIS A 162 -6.50 12.44 9.26
C HIS A 162 -6.91 13.84 8.76
N ASN A 163 -7.98 14.41 9.30
CA ASN A 163 -8.53 15.72 9.02
C ASN A 163 -8.86 16.43 10.34
N THR A 164 -8.67 17.75 10.39
CA THR A 164 -9.17 18.58 11.50
C THR A 164 -10.16 19.62 11.01
N VAL A 165 -11.06 20.01 11.91
CA VAL A 165 -12.23 20.85 11.64
C VAL A 165 -12.09 22.17 12.41
N PHE A 166 -12.57 23.28 11.84
CA PHE A 166 -12.67 24.54 12.57
C PHE A 166 -13.62 24.42 13.78
N ASN A 167 -13.17 24.82 14.97
CA ASN A 167 -14.00 24.74 16.18
C ASN A 167 -15.07 25.85 16.18
N ILE A 168 -16.34 25.47 16.11
CA ILE A 168 -17.47 26.41 16.12
C ILE A 168 -18.07 26.45 17.52
N HIS A 169 -17.83 27.53 18.28
CA HIS A 169 -18.60 27.81 19.49
C HIS A 169 -19.98 28.34 19.08
N LEU A 170 -20.94 27.45 18.81
CA LEU A 170 -22.36 27.83 18.76
C LEU A 170 -22.98 27.53 20.12
N ALA A 171 -23.14 28.58 20.93
CA ALA A 171 -24.16 28.59 21.97
C ALA A 171 -25.53 28.51 21.29
N ASP A 172 -26.35 27.55 21.73
CA ASP A 172 -27.79 27.44 21.50
C ASP A 172 -28.31 27.78 20.09
N SER A 173 -28.35 26.79 19.20
CA SER A 173 -29.48 26.71 18.26
C SER A 173 -29.70 25.29 17.75
N THR A 174 -30.93 24.83 17.96
CA THR A 174 -31.50 23.61 17.41
C THR A 174 -31.59 23.68 15.87
N SER A 175 -31.21 22.56 15.23
CA SER A 175 -31.46 22.19 13.83
C SER A 175 -30.86 23.05 12.71
N SER A 176 -29.63 22.72 12.31
CA SER A 176 -29.31 22.41 10.90
C SER A 176 -28.02 21.58 10.84
N GLN A 177 -27.97 20.54 10.02
CA GLN A 177 -26.75 19.76 9.76
C GLN A 177 -25.77 20.60 8.94
N LEU A 178 -25.14 21.62 9.54
CA LEU A 178 -24.04 22.34 8.91
C LEU A 178 -22.78 21.47 9.03
N THR A 179 -22.32 20.92 7.91
CA THR A 179 -20.98 20.30 7.86
C THR A 179 -19.94 21.39 8.10
N THR A 180 -19.24 21.29 9.21
CA THR A 180 -18.16 22.19 9.58
C THR A 180 -17.02 22.12 8.55
N PRO A 181 -16.46 23.26 8.11
CA PRO A 181 -15.39 23.27 7.11
C PRO A 181 -14.11 22.62 7.67
N ILE A 182 -13.43 21.85 6.81
CA ILE A 182 -12.12 21.24 7.12
C ILE A 182 -11.05 22.33 7.04
N SER A 183 -10.20 22.41 8.05
CA SER A 183 -9.11 23.40 8.15
C SER A 183 -7.75 22.81 7.78
N ALA A 184 -7.56 21.51 7.98
CA ALA A 184 -6.30 20.83 7.69
C ALA A 184 -6.50 19.39 7.19
N VAL A 185 -5.57 18.95 6.34
CA VAL A 185 -5.41 17.54 5.92
C VAL A 185 -3.96 17.09 6.09
N ALA A 186 -3.75 15.81 6.40
CA ALA A 186 -2.44 15.18 6.45
C ALA A 186 -2.21 14.29 5.21
N ILE A 187 -1.04 14.41 4.60
CA ILE A 187 -0.68 13.64 3.39
C ILE A 187 0.45 12.63 3.63
N ALA A 188 0.93 12.58 4.87
CA ALA A 188 1.88 11.57 5.31
C ALA A 188 1.24 10.17 5.30
N PRO A 189 2.01 9.11 5.03
CA PRO A 189 1.50 7.74 5.07
C PRO A 189 0.87 7.38 6.43
N SER A 190 -0.29 6.72 6.41
CA SER A 190 -1.00 6.33 7.63
C SER A 190 -0.32 5.16 8.33
N ASN A 191 -0.24 5.22 9.67
CA ASN A 191 0.29 4.12 10.48
C ASN A 191 -0.42 2.79 10.19
N THR A 192 -1.73 2.84 9.95
CA THR A 192 -2.53 1.65 9.60
C THR A 192 -2.01 0.98 8.32
N ASN A 193 -1.73 1.74 7.26
CA ASN A 193 -1.20 1.19 6.01
C ASN A 193 0.21 0.63 6.19
N ILE A 194 1.05 1.33 6.96
CA ILE A 194 2.41 0.91 7.26
C ILE A 194 2.42 -0.42 8.00
N LEU A 195 1.62 -0.52 9.06
CA LEU A 195 1.52 -1.74 9.87
C LEU A 195 0.86 -2.89 9.11
N ARG A 196 -0.11 -2.62 8.23
CA ARG A 196 -0.72 -3.64 7.36
C ARG A 196 0.32 -4.27 6.45
N GLY A 197 1.07 -3.45 5.71
CA GLY A 197 2.09 -3.97 4.81
C GLY A 197 3.27 -4.61 5.54
N LEU A 198 3.68 -4.07 6.70
CA LEU A 198 4.68 -4.70 7.56
C LEU A 198 4.21 -6.07 8.06
N GLY A 199 2.96 -6.19 8.52
CA GLY A 199 2.36 -7.46 8.91
C GLY A 199 2.35 -8.47 7.76
N ALA A 200 1.89 -8.07 6.57
CA ALA A 200 1.92 -8.91 5.38
C ALA A 200 3.34 -9.37 5.01
N TYR A 201 4.32 -8.48 5.14
CA TYR A 201 5.73 -8.78 4.90
C TYR A 201 6.28 -9.80 5.91
N LEU A 202 6.10 -9.57 7.21
CA LEU A 202 6.55 -10.47 8.28
C LEU A 202 5.96 -11.87 8.14
N ILE A 203 4.65 -11.95 7.89
CA ILE A 203 3.95 -13.23 7.70
C ILE A 203 4.48 -13.95 6.47
N THR A 204 4.69 -13.25 5.36
CA THR A 204 5.25 -13.86 4.14
C THR A 204 6.68 -14.38 4.38
N LYS A 205 7.50 -13.62 5.12
CA LYS A 205 8.86 -14.06 5.47
C LYS A 205 8.88 -15.16 6.54
N GLY A 206 7.76 -15.42 7.21
CA GLY A 206 7.65 -16.38 8.30
C GLY A 206 8.29 -15.92 9.61
N TRP A 207 8.47 -14.60 9.81
CA TRP A 207 9.05 -14.05 11.03
C TRP A 207 7.94 -13.81 12.05
N ARG A 208 7.87 -14.68 13.05
CA ARG A 208 6.74 -14.74 14.00
C ARG A 208 7.01 -13.89 15.22
N ASN A 209 8.20 -14.01 15.77
CA ASN A 209 8.55 -13.44 17.05
C ASN A 209 9.23 -12.10 16.84
N ILE A 210 8.57 -11.03 17.30
CA ILE A 210 9.00 -9.67 17.00
C ILE A 210 9.11 -8.79 18.25
N ALA A 211 10.00 -7.81 18.19
CA ALA A 211 10.07 -6.70 19.13
C ALA A 211 9.88 -5.38 18.38
N ILE A 212 9.17 -4.43 18.98
CA ILE A 212 8.91 -3.12 18.40
C ILE A 212 9.52 -2.04 19.30
N PHE A 213 10.38 -1.22 18.71
CA PHE A 213 10.99 -0.06 19.34
C PHE A 213 10.62 1.18 18.56
N TYR A 214 10.25 2.26 19.25
CA TYR A 214 9.77 3.48 18.60
C TYR A 214 10.27 4.74 19.28
N GLU A 215 10.31 5.84 18.55
CA GLU A 215 10.67 7.14 19.10
C GLU A 215 9.47 7.76 19.88
N PRO A 216 9.65 8.20 21.15
CA PRO A 216 8.54 8.60 22.03
C PRO A 216 7.68 9.76 21.49
N LEU A 217 8.29 10.71 20.79
CA LEU A 217 7.60 11.89 20.26
C LEU A 217 6.68 11.57 19.06
N SER A 218 6.81 10.38 18.48
CA SER A 218 6.02 9.95 17.32
C SER A 218 4.71 9.24 17.66
N TYR A 219 4.54 8.77 18.90
CA TYR A 219 3.39 7.91 19.26
C TYR A 219 2.85 8.22 20.65
N LYS A 220 1.57 8.62 20.74
CA LYS A 220 0.87 8.58 22.02
C LYS A 220 0.72 7.12 22.45
N HIS A 221 1.19 6.86 23.68
CA HIS A 221 1.32 5.57 24.35
C HIS A 221 0.09 4.65 24.15
N GLY A 222 0.34 3.40 23.72
CA GLY A 222 -0.61 2.28 23.86
C GLY A 222 -1.22 1.69 22.58
N ASN A 223 -1.32 2.44 21.47
CA ASN A 223 -2.17 2.02 20.35
C ASN A 223 -1.46 1.14 19.28
N LEU A 224 -0.13 1.04 19.24
CA LEU A 224 0.56 0.40 18.11
C LEU A 224 0.33 -1.12 18.04
N VAL A 225 0.39 -1.79 19.20
CA VAL A 225 0.19 -3.24 19.31
C VAL A 225 -1.27 -3.60 19.04
N ASP A 226 -2.20 -2.82 19.60
CA ASP A 226 -3.63 -3.02 19.41
C ASP A 226 -4.05 -2.72 17.96
N LEU A 227 -3.43 -1.72 17.33
CA LEU A 227 -3.58 -1.43 15.91
C LEU A 227 -3.03 -2.58 15.06
N MET A 228 -1.82 -3.08 15.33
CA MET A 228 -1.25 -4.21 14.58
C MET A 228 -2.10 -5.48 14.71
N ARG A 229 -2.69 -5.74 15.88
CA ARG A 229 -3.60 -6.89 16.10
C ARG A 229 -4.97 -6.73 15.46
N SER A 230 -5.45 -5.50 15.31
CA SER A 230 -6.79 -5.21 14.75
C SER A 230 -6.80 -5.08 13.23
N ILE A 231 -5.64 -4.89 12.59
CA ILE A 231 -5.55 -4.76 11.14
C ILE A 231 -5.82 -6.11 10.45
N PRO A 232 -6.82 -6.18 9.56
CA PRO A 232 -7.04 -7.36 8.74
C PRO A 232 -5.94 -7.48 7.69
N ILE A 233 -5.36 -8.67 7.59
CA ILE A 233 -4.28 -9.00 6.65
C ILE A 233 -4.89 -9.82 5.50
N PRO A 234 -4.86 -9.32 4.25
CA PRO A 234 -5.71 -9.81 3.16
C PRO A 234 -5.62 -11.30 2.77
N LEU A 235 -4.58 -12.04 3.15
CA LEU A 235 -4.39 -13.45 2.73
C LEU A 235 -4.61 -14.51 3.80
N ILE A 236 -4.90 -14.13 5.04
CA ILE A 236 -5.03 -15.15 6.08
C ILE A 236 -6.45 -15.72 6.03
N THR A 237 -6.54 -16.96 5.53
CA THR A 237 -7.71 -17.82 5.71
C THR A 237 -8.22 -17.69 7.16
N THR A 238 -9.53 -17.56 7.29
CA THR A 238 -10.27 -17.18 8.50
C THR A 238 -9.96 -17.98 9.78
N LYS A 239 -9.14 -19.02 9.73
CA LYS A 239 -8.70 -19.84 10.87
C LYS A 239 -7.42 -19.41 11.58
N LEU A 240 -6.55 -18.58 11.00
CA LEU A 240 -5.24 -18.22 11.61
C LEU A 240 -5.20 -16.83 12.28
N LYS A 241 -6.34 -16.13 12.34
CA LYS A 241 -6.44 -14.70 12.72
C LYS A 241 -6.01 -14.35 14.16
N GLN A 242 -5.87 -15.30 15.08
CA GLN A 242 -5.65 -14.96 16.51
C GLN A 242 -4.20 -15.12 17.01
N TRP A 243 -3.26 -15.71 16.25
CA TRP A 243 -1.92 -16.08 16.77
C TRP A 243 -0.72 -15.87 15.84
N ALA A 244 -0.87 -15.08 14.77
CA ALA A 244 0.12 -15.02 13.69
C ALA A 244 1.45 -14.32 14.07
N LEU A 245 1.44 -13.22 14.82
CA LEU A 245 2.66 -12.52 15.24
C LEU A 245 2.73 -12.42 16.76
N MET A 246 3.87 -12.83 17.32
CA MET A 246 4.16 -12.81 18.76
C MET A 246 5.02 -11.58 19.06
N ILE A 247 4.42 -10.55 19.65
CA ILE A 247 5.14 -9.33 20.06
C ILE A 247 5.66 -9.54 21.48
N HIS A 248 6.97 -9.73 21.61
CA HIS A 248 7.64 -9.95 22.89
C HIS A 248 7.93 -8.66 23.64
N GLN A 249 8.20 -7.57 22.91
CA GLN A 249 8.49 -6.27 23.50
C GLN A 249 7.89 -5.15 22.64
N ASN A 250 7.37 -4.11 23.30
CA ASN A 250 6.91 -2.87 22.68
C ASN A 250 7.23 -1.70 23.61
N GLN A 251 8.26 -0.91 23.30
CA GLN A 251 8.69 0.19 24.17
C GLN A 251 9.37 1.33 23.41
N PRO A 252 9.39 2.54 23.98
CA PRO A 252 10.15 3.63 23.40
C PRO A 252 11.67 3.40 23.50
N ILE A 253 12.41 4.01 22.58
CA ILE A 253 13.88 4.12 22.60
C ILE A 253 14.34 5.58 22.44
N TYR A 254 15.53 5.88 22.97
CA TYR A 254 16.13 7.23 22.95
C TYR A 254 17.65 7.13 22.82
N PHE A 255 18.27 8.24 22.41
CA PHE A 255 19.72 8.36 22.32
C PHE A 255 20.39 8.05 23.67
N GLY A 256 21.55 7.37 23.65
CA GLY A 256 22.33 7.01 24.82
C GLY A 256 21.86 5.74 25.56
N MET A 257 20.80 5.06 25.10
CA MET A 257 20.37 3.80 25.70
C MET A 257 21.37 2.67 25.45
N ASN A 258 21.49 1.73 26.39
CA ASN A 258 22.28 0.52 26.20
C ASN A 258 21.50 -0.52 25.38
N PHE A 259 21.62 -0.43 24.05
CA PHE A 259 20.94 -1.32 23.11
C PHE A 259 21.41 -2.77 23.17
N THR A 260 22.67 -3.03 23.55
CA THR A 260 23.17 -4.39 23.77
C THR A 260 22.36 -5.09 24.86
N ARG A 261 22.22 -4.44 26.03
CA ARG A 261 21.46 -4.97 27.17
C ARG A 261 19.96 -5.05 26.88
N LEU A 262 19.46 -4.18 26.02
CA LEU A 262 18.06 -4.21 25.61
C LEU A 262 17.76 -5.47 24.79
N LEU A 263 18.57 -5.75 23.77
CA LEU A 263 18.34 -6.86 22.85
C LEU A 263 18.73 -8.21 23.45
N SER A 264 19.76 -8.27 24.30
CA SER A 264 20.23 -9.51 24.93
C SER A 264 19.18 -10.20 25.81
N LYS A 265 18.15 -9.47 26.27
CA LYS A 265 17.03 -10.04 27.04
C LYS A 265 16.16 -11.00 26.23
N PHE A 266 16.18 -10.87 24.91
CA PHE A 266 15.25 -11.56 24.01
C PHE A 266 15.98 -12.25 22.83
N GLU A 267 17.31 -12.35 22.87
CA GLU A 267 18.12 -12.74 21.71
C GLU A 267 17.82 -14.16 21.19
N ASP A 268 17.38 -15.08 22.05
CA ASP A 268 17.02 -16.46 21.68
C ASP A 268 15.59 -16.61 21.13
N ASN A 269 14.75 -15.58 21.26
CA ASN A 269 13.31 -15.67 20.99
C ASN A 269 12.82 -14.74 19.88
N LEU A 270 13.70 -14.03 19.17
CA LEU A 270 13.30 -13.02 18.19
C LEU A 270 13.74 -13.40 16.77
N ASP A 271 12.79 -13.31 15.83
CA ASP A 271 13.05 -13.42 14.40
C ASP A 271 13.29 -12.03 13.78
N ALA A 272 12.60 -10.99 14.28
CA ALA A 272 12.74 -9.64 13.76
C ALA A 272 12.56 -8.54 14.83
N VAL A 273 13.27 -7.42 14.64
CA VAL A 273 13.11 -6.18 15.41
C VAL A 273 12.61 -5.10 14.47
N ILE A 274 11.58 -4.37 14.89
CA ILE A 274 11.05 -3.22 14.16
C ILE A 274 11.48 -1.95 14.90
N ILE A 275 12.15 -1.05 14.19
CA ILE A 275 12.57 0.26 14.69
C ILE A 275 11.76 1.33 13.96
N MET A 276 10.78 1.92 14.65
CA MET A 276 9.97 3.03 14.19
C MET A 276 10.57 4.36 14.66
N ALA A 277 11.71 4.74 14.09
CA ALA A 277 12.47 5.92 14.47
C ALA A 277 13.24 6.51 13.27
N ASN A 278 13.73 7.74 13.44
CA ASN A 278 14.58 8.39 12.44
C ASN A 278 15.91 7.60 12.19
N PRO A 279 16.56 7.80 11.03
CA PRO A 279 17.81 7.11 10.69
C PRO A 279 18.95 7.29 11.70
N SER A 280 19.06 8.46 12.34
CA SER A 280 20.11 8.75 13.32
C SER A 280 20.02 7.83 14.55
N LEU A 281 18.82 7.72 15.15
CA LEU A 281 18.59 6.83 16.28
C LEU A 281 18.69 5.34 15.87
N ALA A 282 18.26 5.00 14.66
CA ALA A 282 18.40 3.65 14.13
C ALA A 282 19.87 3.25 13.97
N VAL A 283 20.73 4.13 13.47
CA VAL A 283 22.18 3.87 13.36
C VAL A 283 22.82 3.68 14.73
N GLU A 284 22.45 4.48 15.74
CA GLU A 284 22.92 4.27 17.10
C GLU A 284 22.48 2.91 17.65
N PHE A 285 21.23 2.49 17.40
CA PHE A 285 20.76 1.15 17.74
C PHE A 285 21.62 0.07 17.06
N LEU A 286 21.87 0.20 15.75
CA LEU A 286 22.68 -0.77 15.00
C LEU A 286 24.07 -0.90 15.59
N ILE A 287 24.72 0.22 15.92
CA ILE A 287 26.06 0.24 16.53
C ILE A 287 26.03 -0.38 17.93
N GLY A 288 25.04 -0.06 18.75
CA GLY A 288 24.87 -0.64 20.08
C GLY A 288 24.51 -2.13 20.07
N ALA A 289 23.93 -2.65 18.98
CA ALA A 289 23.48 -4.05 18.88
C ALA A 289 24.50 -4.99 18.22
N GLN A 290 25.61 -4.48 17.66
CA GLN A 290 26.57 -5.29 16.86
C GLN A 290 27.16 -6.49 17.59
N ASN A 291 27.23 -6.43 18.92
CA ASN A 291 27.86 -7.46 19.74
C ASN A 291 26.91 -8.54 20.24
N VAL A 292 25.61 -8.39 20.00
CA VAL A 292 24.58 -9.36 20.41
C VAL A 292 24.69 -10.62 19.54
N ARG A 293 24.51 -11.82 20.13
CA ARG A 293 24.82 -13.09 19.45
C ARG A 293 24.00 -13.27 18.18
N CYS A 294 22.68 -13.09 18.27
CA CYS A 294 21.77 -13.27 17.14
C CYS A 294 22.07 -12.30 15.97
N VAL A 295 22.58 -11.09 16.28
CA VAL A 295 22.98 -10.10 15.27
C VAL A 295 24.27 -10.53 14.56
N LYS A 296 25.25 -11.06 15.29
CA LYS A 296 26.51 -11.56 14.71
C LYS A 296 26.28 -12.77 13.80
N GLU A 297 25.42 -13.67 14.24
CA GLU A 297 25.04 -14.88 13.51
C GLU A 297 24.15 -14.58 12.29
N GLY A 298 23.53 -13.40 12.24
CA GLY A 298 22.59 -13.04 11.18
C GLY A 298 21.23 -13.72 11.33
N SER A 299 20.90 -14.20 12.52
CA SER A 299 19.65 -14.91 12.82
C SER A 299 18.48 -13.99 13.20
N ILE A 300 18.65 -12.66 13.07
CA ILE A 300 17.62 -11.66 13.35
C ILE A 300 17.55 -10.61 12.25
N ALA A 301 16.34 -10.24 11.83
CA ALA A 301 16.10 -9.14 10.89
C ALA A 301 15.87 -7.83 11.66
N ILE A 302 16.49 -6.73 11.23
CA ILE A 302 16.26 -5.41 11.82
C ILE A 302 15.55 -4.55 10.78
N ILE A 303 14.25 -4.33 10.94
CA ILE A 303 13.45 -3.52 10.02
C ILE A 303 13.34 -2.10 10.57
N GLN A 304 13.86 -1.10 9.86
CA GLN A 304 13.67 0.30 10.21
C GLN A 304 12.63 0.96 9.30
N THR A 305 11.77 1.79 9.89
CA THR A 305 10.83 2.67 9.16
C THR A 305 10.66 3.97 9.94
N ASN A 306 10.39 5.08 9.26
CA ASN A 306 10.01 6.33 9.91
C ASN A 306 8.71 6.89 9.29
N PRO A 307 7.54 6.71 9.92
CA PRO A 307 6.27 7.12 9.31
C PRO A 307 6.13 8.59 8.95
N THR A 308 6.90 9.47 9.58
CA THR A 308 6.90 10.90 9.25
C THR A 308 7.81 11.25 8.08
N ASP A 309 8.74 10.36 7.68
CA ASP A 309 9.74 10.60 6.62
C ASP A 309 10.14 9.27 5.93
N MET A 310 9.18 8.60 5.30
CA MET A 310 9.40 7.30 4.65
C MET A 310 9.33 7.32 3.12
N PHE A 311 9.13 8.49 2.50
CA PHE A 311 9.23 8.56 1.04
C PHE A 311 10.65 8.19 0.61
N THR A 312 10.77 7.23 -0.30
CA THR A 312 12.06 6.58 -0.61
C THR A 312 13.19 7.57 -0.90
N TYR A 313 12.94 8.60 -1.70
CA TYR A 313 13.96 9.60 -2.05
C TYR A 313 14.42 10.43 -0.86
N ASP A 314 13.50 10.77 0.04
CA ASP A 314 13.78 11.56 1.24
C ASP A 314 14.52 10.67 2.26
N SER A 315 13.92 9.54 2.63
CA SER A 315 14.49 8.57 3.59
C SER A 315 15.90 8.11 3.20
N LEU A 316 16.13 7.70 1.95
CA LEU A 316 17.45 7.21 1.54
C LEU A 316 18.51 8.32 1.56
N ARG A 317 18.14 9.58 1.28
CA ARG A 317 19.06 10.71 1.38
C ARG A 317 19.47 10.95 2.84
N ASN A 318 18.50 10.90 3.75
CA ASN A 318 18.75 11.02 5.18
C ASN A 318 19.67 9.88 5.67
N TRP A 319 19.37 8.64 5.29
CA TRP A 319 20.23 7.49 5.56
C TRP A 319 21.66 7.67 5.04
N ARG A 320 21.85 8.14 3.80
CA ARG A 320 23.20 8.42 3.25
C ARG A 320 23.95 9.45 4.08
N ALA A 321 23.27 10.52 4.51
CA ALA A 321 23.87 11.55 5.35
C ALA A 321 24.34 11.00 6.69
N VAL A 322 23.47 10.25 7.39
CA VAL A 322 23.80 9.64 8.68
C VAL A 322 24.94 8.61 8.53
N LEU A 323 24.87 7.72 7.54
CA LEU A 323 25.91 6.71 7.28
C LEU A 323 27.26 7.32 6.88
N SER A 324 27.30 8.54 6.35
CA SER A 324 28.55 9.19 5.96
C SER A 324 29.44 9.58 7.14
N VAL A 325 28.83 9.85 8.30
CA VAL A 325 29.53 10.24 9.53
C VAL A 325 29.54 9.12 10.58
N ALA A 326 28.71 8.10 10.41
CA ALA A 326 28.60 7.00 11.35
C ALA A 326 29.83 6.07 11.35
N PRO A 327 30.15 5.44 12.50
CA PRO A 327 31.00 4.26 12.56
C PRO A 327 30.47 3.08 11.70
N PRO A 328 31.32 2.10 11.35
CA PRO A 328 30.89 0.89 10.64
C PRO A 328 29.75 0.19 11.37
N THR A 329 28.69 -0.18 10.65
CA THR A 329 27.49 -0.85 11.20
C THR A 329 27.60 -2.38 11.25
N LEU A 330 28.58 -2.96 10.55
CA LEU A 330 28.96 -4.38 10.58
C LEU A 330 27.75 -5.33 10.43
N SER A 331 27.71 -6.42 11.21
CA SER A 331 26.66 -7.45 11.14
C SER A 331 25.25 -6.90 11.39
N ALA A 332 25.12 -5.88 12.24
CA ALA A 332 23.85 -5.20 12.46
C ALA A 332 23.39 -4.49 11.18
N GLY A 333 24.29 -3.76 10.51
CA GLY A 333 24.01 -3.13 9.22
C GLY A 333 23.67 -4.11 8.11
N ARG A 334 24.30 -5.29 8.09
CA ARG A 334 23.97 -6.37 7.14
C ARG A 334 22.64 -7.06 7.43
N SER A 335 22.09 -6.88 8.63
CA SER A 335 20.78 -7.37 9.04
C SER A 335 19.69 -6.30 8.92
N LEU A 336 20.04 -5.07 8.55
CA LEU A 336 19.13 -3.94 8.40
C LEU A 336 18.32 -4.03 7.10
N ILE A 337 17.00 -3.87 7.24
CA ILE A 337 16.05 -3.68 6.16
C ILE A 337 15.39 -2.31 6.36
N ILE A 338 15.58 -1.40 5.41
CA ILE A 338 14.96 -0.07 5.40
C ILE A 338 13.64 -0.17 4.64
N LEU A 339 12.53 0.04 5.35
CA LEU A 339 11.18 0.06 4.79
C LEU A 339 10.80 1.50 4.44
N ASN A 340 10.63 1.74 3.13
CA ASN A 340 10.22 3.01 2.56
C ASN A 340 8.98 2.83 1.68
N VAL A 341 8.43 3.95 1.20
CA VAL A 341 7.27 3.95 0.29
C VAL A 341 7.46 4.87 -0.91
N LEU A 342 6.82 4.49 -2.02
CA LEU A 342 6.58 5.35 -3.16
C LEU A 342 5.09 5.34 -3.53
N PRO A 343 4.60 6.41 -4.19
CA PRO A 343 3.23 6.42 -4.69
C PRO A 343 2.98 5.27 -5.65
N PHE A 344 1.76 4.74 -5.60
CA PHE A 344 1.33 3.64 -6.48
C PHE A 344 1.67 3.88 -7.95
N GLY A 345 2.30 2.88 -8.59
CA GLY A 345 2.68 2.93 -10.00
C GLY A 345 3.97 3.69 -10.29
N THR A 346 4.70 4.14 -9.26
CA THR A 346 6.00 4.81 -9.40
C THR A 346 7.13 3.79 -9.36
N LEU A 347 7.98 3.79 -10.37
CA LEU A 347 9.21 2.98 -10.37
C LEU A 347 10.33 3.75 -9.66
N TYR A 348 11.08 3.06 -8.80
CA TYR A 348 12.26 3.63 -8.18
C TYR A 348 13.41 3.76 -9.20
N ASP A 349 14.01 4.93 -9.21
CA ASP A 349 15.19 5.28 -10.03
C ASP A 349 16.29 5.82 -9.10
N ASP A 350 17.41 5.10 -9.06
CA ASP A 350 18.58 5.37 -8.23
C ASP A 350 19.43 6.57 -8.72
N ASN A 351 19.24 6.98 -9.97
CA ASN A 351 19.92 8.13 -10.59
C ASN A 351 18.97 9.31 -10.84
N SER A 352 17.82 9.31 -10.16
CA SER A 352 16.79 10.34 -10.33
C SER A 352 17.33 11.76 -10.07
N TYR A 353 16.87 12.72 -10.89
CA TYR A 353 17.16 14.15 -10.71
C TYR A 353 16.70 14.68 -9.34
N ILE A 354 15.76 14.00 -8.68
CA ILE A 354 15.32 14.30 -7.30
C ILE A 354 16.51 14.30 -6.35
N TYR A 355 17.47 13.40 -6.55
CA TYR A 355 18.71 13.36 -5.77
C TYR A 355 19.62 14.56 -6.05
N GLN A 356 19.75 14.94 -7.31
CA GLN A 356 20.64 16.02 -7.75
C GLN A 356 20.12 17.39 -7.33
N GLU A 357 18.81 17.62 -7.47
CA GLU A 357 18.15 18.90 -7.20
C GLU A 357 17.79 19.12 -5.72
N ARG A 358 18.09 18.17 -4.82
CA ARG A 358 17.75 18.26 -3.39
C ARG A 358 16.26 18.45 -3.09
N ILE A 359 15.41 17.87 -3.95
CA ILE A 359 13.96 17.95 -3.79
C ILE A 359 13.53 17.07 -2.62
N ASN A 360 12.74 17.64 -1.70
CA ASN A 360 11.99 16.90 -0.70
C ASN A 360 10.60 16.53 -1.27
N ILE A 361 10.32 15.24 -1.39
CA ILE A 361 9.11 14.75 -2.05
C ILE A 361 7.86 15.03 -1.20
N ALA A 362 7.95 14.94 0.12
CA ALA A 362 6.83 15.27 1.01
C ALA A 362 6.36 16.73 0.83
N VAL A 363 7.30 17.67 0.80
CA VAL A 363 7.01 19.11 0.61
C VAL A 363 6.52 19.42 -0.79
N ALA A 364 7.19 18.88 -1.82
CA ALA A 364 6.76 19.03 -3.21
C ALA A 364 5.31 18.52 -3.39
N ASN A 365 4.99 17.39 -2.79
CA ASN A 365 3.65 16.79 -2.85
C ASN A 365 2.60 17.66 -2.17
N ALA A 366 2.90 18.27 -1.01
CA ALA A 366 1.97 19.19 -0.38
C ALA A 366 1.67 20.43 -1.24
N ALA A 367 2.69 20.98 -1.90
CA ALA A 367 2.51 22.11 -2.82
C ALA A 367 1.66 21.70 -4.04
N ALA A 368 1.90 20.49 -4.58
CA ALA A 368 1.11 19.94 -5.67
C ALA A 368 -0.35 19.67 -5.27
N VAL A 369 -0.61 19.19 -4.05
CA VAL A 369 -1.96 19.02 -3.49
C VAL A 369 -2.67 20.38 -3.45
N ALA A 370 -2.02 21.42 -2.93
CA ALA A 370 -2.58 22.77 -2.89
C ALA A 370 -2.98 23.25 -4.29
N MET A 371 -2.06 23.14 -5.26
CA MET A 371 -2.31 23.50 -6.65
C MET A 371 -3.51 22.74 -7.24
N ARG A 372 -3.56 21.42 -7.07
CA ARG A 372 -4.66 20.58 -7.59
C ARG A 372 -6.00 20.87 -6.94
N LEU A 373 -6.03 21.18 -5.65
CA LEU A 373 -7.27 21.55 -4.96
C LEU A 373 -7.84 22.86 -5.51
N VAL A 374 -7.01 23.88 -5.75
CA VAL A 374 -7.47 25.12 -6.38
C VAL A 374 -7.96 24.87 -7.80
N GLN A 375 -7.26 24.07 -8.60
CA GLN A 375 -7.70 23.70 -9.95
C GLN A 375 -9.08 23.04 -9.95
N ILE A 376 -9.33 22.12 -9.02
CA ILE A 376 -10.63 21.46 -8.90
C ILE A 376 -11.73 22.43 -8.45
N ASN A 377 -11.44 23.36 -7.55
CA ASN A 377 -12.42 24.38 -7.17
C ASN A 377 -12.74 25.32 -8.34
N LEU A 378 -11.75 25.66 -9.18
CA LEU A 378 -11.98 26.42 -10.42
C LEU A 378 -12.80 25.61 -11.43
N GLU A 379 -12.57 24.30 -11.58
CA GLU A 379 -13.40 23.42 -12.41
C GLU A 379 -14.87 23.46 -11.96
N ALA A 380 -15.12 23.43 -10.64
CA ALA A 380 -16.47 23.48 -10.08
C ALA A 380 -17.18 24.83 -10.30
N GLY A 381 -16.43 25.93 -10.39
CA GLY A 381 -16.93 27.29 -10.61
C GLY A 381 -16.79 27.83 -12.04
N ASP A 382 -16.64 26.95 -13.04
CA ASP A 382 -16.43 27.30 -14.46
C ASP A 382 -15.31 28.35 -14.68
N GLY A 383 -14.19 28.15 -13.98
CA GLY A 383 -13.03 29.02 -14.04
C GLY A 383 -12.98 30.12 -12.99
N ASN A 384 -13.98 30.26 -12.13
CA ASN A 384 -14.01 31.23 -11.05
C ASN A 384 -14.03 30.54 -9.68
N LEU A 385 -13.44 31.19 -8.67
CA LEU A 385 -13.56 30.73 -7.29
C LEU A 385 -14.96 31.07 -6.76
N ILE A 386 -15.54 30.15 -5.99
CA ILE A 386 -16.87 30.35 -5.38
C ILE A 386 -16.69 30.82 -3.93
N PRO A 387 -17.03 32.08 -3.59
CA PRO A 387 -17.84 32.42 -2.43
C PRO A 387 -17.69 31.58 -1.15
N ALA A 388 -18.60 30.62 -1.10
CA ALA A 388 -18.88 29.80 0.06
C ALA A 388 -18.12 28.47 0.05
N MET A 389 -17.18 28.25 -0.88
CA MET A 389 -16.52 26.97 -1.07
C MET A 389 -15.10 26.99 -0.50
N GLY A 390 -14.91 26.27 0.60
CA GLY A 390 -13.58 26.09 1.19
C GLY A 390 -12.69 25.17 0.35
N LEU A 391 -11.38 25.25 0.55
CA LEU A 391 -10.37 24.58 -0.28
C LEU A 391 -10.62 23.06 -0.44
N PHE A 392 -10.96 22.38 0.65
CA PHE A 392 -11.16 20.93 0.68
C PHE A 392 -12.57 20.46 0.28
N ASN A 393 -13.53 21.38 0.08
CA ASN A 393 -14.93 21.00 -0.15
C ASN A 393 -15.11 20.12 -1.40
N ALA A 394 -14.31 20.36 -2.44
CA ALA A 394 -14.42 19.59 -3.67
C ALA A 394 -14.02 18.12 -3.54
N LEU A 395 -13.32 17.74 -2.46
CA LEU A 395 -12.97 16.34 -2.18
C LEU A 395 -14.20 15.48 -1.83
N LYS A 396 -15.26 16.08 -1.27
CA LYS A 396 -16.48 15.37 -0.84
C LYS A 396 -17.14 14.53 -1.94
N TYR A 397 -16.98 14.95 -3.20
CA TYR A 397 -17.62 14.32 -4.35
C TYR A 397 -16.69 13.39 -5.14
N ARG A 398 -15.45 13.20 -4.66
CA ARG A 398 -14.44 12.38 -5.35
C ARG A 398 -14.14 11.14 -4.52
N LYS A 399 -13.98 9.99 -5.19
CA LYS A 399 -13.50 8.75 -4.55
C LYS A 399 -11.98 8.62 -4.59
N LEU A 400 -11.38 9.16 -5.66
CA LEU A 400 -9.94 9.16 -5.90
C LEU A 400 -9.50 10.57 -6.26
N PHE A 401 -8.31 10.94 -5.78
CA PHE A 401 -7.69 12.23 -6.02
C PHE A 401 -6.24 12.02 -6.47
N TYR A 402 -5.97 12.44 -7.71
CA TYR A 402 -4.66 12.29 -8.36
C TYR A 402 -3.90 13.61 -8.32
N VAL A 403 -2.64 13.53 -7.90
CA VAL A 403 -1.77 14.68 -7.68
C VAL A 403 -0.44 14.45 -8.40
N PRO A 404 -0.28 14.95 -9.63
CA PRO A 404 1.01 14.91 -10.31
C PRO A 404 1.96 15.87 -9.60
N THR A 405 2.94 15.34 -8.87
CA THR A 405 3.75 16.14 -7.95
C THR A 405 5.00 16.70 -8.64
N VAL A 406 5.75 15.83 -9.31
CA VAL A 406 6.92 16.16 -10.13
C VAL A 406 6.98 15.17 -11.30
N PRO A 407 7.79 15.39 -12.35
CA PRO A 407 7.94 14.42 -13.43
C PRO A 407 8.10 12.98 -12.92
N ASN A 408 7.32 12.05 -13.49
CA ASN A 408 7.27 10.63 -13.14
C ASN A 408 6.76 10.25 -11.73
N ILE A 409 6.39 11.22 -10.88
CA ILE A 409 5.81 10.95 -9.55
C ILE A 409 4.42 11.55 -9.47
N THR A 410 3.42 10.68 -9.34
CA THR A 410 2.02 11.06 -9.16
C THR A 410 1.46 10.37 -7.92
N PHE A 411 0.99 11.15 -6.96
CA PHE A 411 0.33 10.65 -5.77
C PHE A 411 -1.14 10.34 -6.08
N THR A 412 -1.62 9.24 -5.53
CA THR A 412 -3.04 8.87 -5.59
C THR A 412 -3.57 8.76 -4.18
N TYR A 413 -4.64 9.48 -3.89
CA TYR A 413 -5.33 9.44 -2.61
C TYR A 413 -6.72 8.88 -2.78
N LYS A 414 -7.11 8.00 -1.87
CA LYS A 414 -8.49 7.57 -1.67
C LYS A 414 -9.16 8.55 -0.72
N ILE A 415 -10.35 9.00 -1.08
CA ILE A 415 -11.16 9.86 -0.23
C ILE A 415 -12.33 9.04 0.30
N ASP A 416 -12.47 8.97 1.63
CA ASP A 416 -13.62 8.30 2.26
C ASP A 416 -14.82 9.27 2.44
N LYS A 417 -15.88 8.77 3.09
CA LYS A 417 -17.11 9.56 3.30
C LYS A 417 -16.92 10.76 4.24
N ASP A 418 -15.90 10.71 5.09
CA ASP A 418 -15.55 11.74 6.06
C ASP A 418 -14.44 12.67 5.50
N ILE A 419 -14.19 12.58 4.18
CA ILE A 419 -13.19 13.34 3.42
C ILE A 419 -11.76 12.97 3.86
N ASN A 420 -11.55 11.86 4.57
CA ASN A 420 -10.20 11.45 4.96
C ASN A 420 -9.42 11.10 3.71
N MET A 421 -8.28 11.77 3.55
CA MET A 421 -7.40 11.59 2.42
C MET A 421 -6.33 10.55 2.74
N GLU A 422 -6.47 9.35 2.20
CA GLU A 422 -5.57 8.23 2.44
C GLU A 422 -4.72 7.96 1.20
N GLY A 423 -3.40 8.12 1.30
CA GLY A 423 -2.50 7.86 0.19
C GLY A 423 -2.35 6.36 -0.12
N ILE A 424 -2.23 6.05 -1.41
CA ILE A 424 -1.99 4.69 -1.93
C ILE A 424 -0.51 4.56 -2.30
N TYR A 425 0.17 3.59 -1.68
CA TYR A 425 1.62 3.43 -1.79
C TYR A 425 2.03 1.98 -2.05
N GLU A 426 3.14 1.82 -2.77
CA GLU A 426 3.93 0.59 -2.81
C GLU A 426 5.03 0.69 -1.75
N MET A 427 5.30 -0.41 -1.04
CA MET A 427 6.38 -0.46 -0.06
C MET A 427 7.62 -1.07 -0.68
N LEU A 428 8.76 -0.40 -0.47
CA LEU A 428 10.05 -0.81 -0.96
C LEU A 428 10.94 -1.15 0.23
N PHE A 429 11.60 -2.31 0.13
CA PHE A 429 12.51 -2.79 1.15
C PHE A 429 13.93 -2.69 0.60
N PHE A 430 14.79 -1.97 1.30
CA PHE A 430 16.19 -1.76 0.93
C PHE A 430 17.14 -2.37 1.96
N ALA A 431 18.31 -2.78 1.50
CA ALA A 431 19.40 -3.27 2.33
C ALA A 431 20.69 -2.49 2.05
N LEU A 432 21.59 -2.46 3.03
CA LEU A 432 22.90 -1.83 2.88
C LEU A 432 23.88 -2.76 2.15
N THR A 433 24.68 -2.21 1.25
CA THR A 433 25.77 -2.97 0.64
C THR A 433 26.86 -3.31 1.67
N PRO A 434 27.55 -4.47 1.54
CA PRO A 434 28.63 -4.84 2.46
C PRO A 434 29.73 -3.78 2.56
N LYS A 435 30.04 -3.11 1.44
CA LYS A 435 31.06 -2.04 1.36
C LYS A 435 30.76 -0.88 2.32
N VAL A 436 29.49 -0.53 2.49
CA VAL A 436 29.06 0.52 3.40
C VAL A 436 29.08 0.05 4.85
N THR A 437 28.61 -1.18 5.11
CA THR A 437 28.58 -1.71 6.48
C THR A 437 29.98 -1.88 7.10
N GLU A 438 30.98 -2.16 6.26
CA GLU A 438 32.39 -2.36 6.65
C GLU A 438 33.24 -1.09 6.49
N ARG A 439 32.65 0.02 5.99
CA ARG A 439 33.34 1.29 5.70
C ARG A 439 34.54 1.13 4.76
N THR A 440 34.45 0.21 3.80
CA THR A 440 35.47 0.01 2.75
C THR A 440 35.21 0.91 1.53
N LEU A 441 34.13 1.68 1.55
CA LEU A 441 33.81 2.68 0.53
C LEU A 441 34.61 3.96 0.78
N ALA A 442 35.23 4.52 -0.27
CA ALA A 442 36.12 5.67 -0.15
C ALA A 442 35.44 6.92 0.43
N SER A 443 34.17 7.18 0.07
CA SER A 443 33.36 8.27 0.63
C SER A 443 31.87 8.02 0.42
N THR A 444 31.14 7.70 1.48
CA THR A 444 29.68 7.48 1.43
C THR A 444 28.89 8.74 1.08
N SER A 445 29.40 9.94 1.39
CA SER A 445 28.70 11.21 1.14
C SER A 445 28.59 11.55 -0.35
N SER A 446 29.59 11.16 -1.15
CA SER A 446 29.67 11.41 -2.59
C SER A 446 29.31 10.19 -3.46
N SER A 447 29.06 9.04 -2.85
CA SER A 447 28.74 7.82 -3.59
C SER A 447 27.32 7.81 -4.12
N ASP A 448 27.14 7.11 -5.25
CA ASP A 448 25.82 6.87 -5.85
C ASP A 448 24.95 6.04 -4.90
N PHE A 449 23.63 6.25 -4.95
CA PHE A 449 22.69 5.53 -4.08
C PHE A 449 22.75 4.01 -4.26
N LYS A 450 23.00 3.52 -5.48
CA LYS A 450 23.16 2.09 -5.79
C LYS A 450 24.38 1.44 -5.15
N GLU A 451 25.41 2.22 -4.82
CA GLU A 451 26.60 1.71 -4.14
C GLU A 451 26.34 1.54 -2.63
N ILE A 452 25.31 2.22 -2.12
CA ILE A 452 24.97 2.24 -0.70
C ILE A 452 23.79 1.32 -0.40
N PHE A 453 22.75 1.37 -1.23
CA PHE A 453 21.50 0.66 -1.05
C PHE A 453 21.21 -0.24 -2.25
N TYR A 454 20.65 -1.41 -2.00
CA TYR A 454 20.03 -2.24 -3.02
C TYR A 454 18.65 -2.69 -2.57
N GLN A 455 17.73 -2.77 -3.52
CA GLN A 455 16.34 -3.11 -3.24
C GLN A 455 16.19 -4.64 -3.16
N ILE A 456 15.60 -5.14 -2.08
CA ILE A 456 15.46 -6.58 -1.83
C ILE A 456 14.06 -7.10 -2.17
N ASP A 457 13.02 -6.32 -1.84
CA ASP A 457 11.63 -6.70 -2.04
C ASP A 457 10.77 -5.48 -2.36
N VAL A 458 9.63 -5.71 -3.03
CA VAL A 458 8.56 -4.71 -3.24
C VAL A 458 7.23 -5.31 -2.87
N LEU A 459 6.54 -4.69 -1.93
CA LEU A 459 5.15 -5.00 -1.66
C LEU A 459 4.26 -4.02 -2.43
N LYS A 460 3.83 -4.46 -3.61
CA LYS A 460 2.94 -3.68 -4.47
C LYS A 460 1.58 -3.50 -3.80
N TYR A 461 0.90 -2.41 -4.14
CA TYR A 461 -0.50 -2.25 -3.76
C TYR A 461 -1.36 -3.19 -4.61
N PRO A 462 -2.30 -3.94 -4.00
CA PRO A 462 -2.57 -4.09 -2.59
C PRO A 462 -1.54 -4.99 -1.96
N GLN A 463 -1.21 -4.63 -0.73
CA GLN A 463 -0.10 -5.14 0.07
C GLN A 463 -0.34 -6.59 0.51
N ILE A 464 -0.34 -7.48 -0.48
CA ILE A 464 -0.71 -8.89 -0.42
C ILE A 464 0.56 -9.72 -0.25
N HIS A 465 1.49 -9.61 -1.20
CA HIS A 465 2.70 -10.44 -1.21
C HIS A 465 3.90 -9.66 -1.74
N PRO A 466 5.06 -9.68 -1.05
CA PRO A 466 6.27 -9.04 -1.53
C PRO A 466 6.84 -9.75 -2.76
N TRP A 467 7.25 -8.95 -3.74
CA TRP A 467 7.95 -9.36 -4.94
C TRP A 467 9.43 -9.27 -4.66
N LYS A 468 10.10 -10.42 -4.61
CA LYS A 468 11.54 -10.48 -4.39
C LYS A 468 12.29 -9.95 -5.61
N LEU A 469 13.20 -8.99 -5.38
CA LEU A 469 14.05 -8.40 -6.40
C LEU A 469 15.51 -8.84 -6.26
N ALA A 470 15.98 -9.01 -5.01
CA ALA A 470 17.33 -9.45 -4.72
C ALA A 470 17.40 -10.30 -3.46
N ASP A 471 18.48 -11.07 -3.32
CA ASP A 471 18.79 -11.78 -2.09
C ASP A 471 19.42 -10.86 -1.05
N MET A 472 18.97 -10.98 0.20
CA MET A 472 19.61 -10.33 1.33
C MET A 472 20.99 -10.95 1.59
N LYS A 473 21.99 -10.12 1.90
CA LYS A 473 23.36 -10.55 2.24
C LYS A 473 23.56 -10.70 3.75
N TRP A 474 22.86 -11.65 4.37
CA TRP A 474 22.91 -11.89 5.81
C TRP A 474 24.33 -12.15 6.34
N PRO A 475 24.61 -11.80 7.60
CA PRO A 475 25.81 -12.26 8.32
C PRO A 475 25.84 -13.79 8.52
N GLY A 476 26.93 -14.29 9.10
CA GLY A 476 27.04 -15.69 9.54
C GLY A 476 26.95 -16.70 8.40
N ASP A 477 26.01 -17.63 8.50
CA ASP A 477 25.76 -18.70 7.51
C ASP A 477 25.01 -18.21 6.26
N GLY A 478 24.59 -16.94 6.25
CA GLY A 478 23.88 -16.32 5.14
C GLY A 478 22.40 -16.69 5.03
N LYS A 479 21.83 -17.45 5.98
CA LYS A 479 20.44 -17.93 5.89
C LYS A 479 19.41 -16.92 6.40
N GLY A 480 19.80 -16.04 7.33
CA GLY A 480 18.89 -15.08 7.93
C GLY A 480 18.09 -15.66 9.11
N PRO A 481 17.00 -14.98 9.52
CA PRO A 481 16.18 -15.43 10.65
C PRO A 481 15.43 -16.73 10.39
N SER A 482 14.98 -17.33 11.49
CA SER A 482 14.18 -18.56 11.43
C SER A 482 12.84 -18.32 10.73
N ILE A 483 12.41 -19.29 9.92
CA ILE A 483 11.17 -19.20 9.15
C ILE A 483 10.12 -20.11 9.80
N HIS A 484 9.14 -19.49 10.46
CA HIS A 484 7.97 -20.19 10.99
C HIS A 484 6.97 -20.49 9.87
N ARG A 485 7.14 -21.67 9.25
CA ARG A 485 6.31 -22.14 8.12
C ARG A 485 4.81 -22.25 8.45
N CYS A 486 4.46 -22.35 9.74
CA CYS A 486 3.09 -22.30 10.26
C CYS A 486 2.34 -20.98 10.02
N LEU A 487 3.05 -19.90 9.69
CA LEU A 487 2.43 -18.61 9.36
C LEU A 487 1.81 -18.59 7.96
N ALA A 488 2.32 -19.43 7.06
CA ALA A 488 1.87 -19.52 5.66
C ALA A 488 1.03 -20.78 5.38
N ALA A 489 1.03 -21.78 6.26
CA ALA A 489 0.28 -23.03 6.11
C ALA A 489 -0.07 -23.67 7.46
N PRO A 490 -1.07 -24.59 7.55
CA PRO A 490 -1.39 -25.30 8.78
C PRO A 490 -0.19 -26.08 9.35
N CYS A 491 0.04 -25.99 10.67
CA CYS A 491 1.19 -26.64 11.32
C CYS A 491 1.22 -28.16 11.19
N ASP A 492 0.05 -28.80 11.06
CA ASP A 492 -0.08 -30.26 10.96
C ASP A 492 0.53 -30.84 9.66
N PHE A 493 0.94 -29.99 8.73
CA PHE A 493 1.48 -30.37 7.42
C PHE A 493 2.97 -30.79 7.47
N PHE A 494 3.73 -30.42 8.52
CA PHE A 494 5.20 -30.48 8.52
C PHE A 494 5.83 -31.65 9.30
N SER A 495 5.05 -32.57 9.88
CA SER A 495 5.59 -33.68 10.70
C SER A 495 5.96 -34.95 9.92
N MET A 496 5.94 -34.97 8.59
CA MET A 496 6.29 -36.17 7.82
C MET A 496 7.83 -36.30 7.65
N ARG A 497 8.45 -37.08 8.55
CA ARG A 497 9.79 -37.66 8.32
C ARG A 497 9.67 -38.78 7.26
N PHE A 498 10.43 -38.67 6.17
CA PHE A 498 10.53 -39.72 5.16
C PHE A 498 11.43 -40.86 5.66
N THR A 499 10.84 -42.01 5.98
CA THR A 499 11.57 -43.27 6.20
C THR A 499 11.53 -44.09 4.92
N TRP A 500 12.70 -44.34 4.32
CA TRP A 500 12.83 -45.11 3.09
C TRP A 500 12.92 -46.60 3.42
N ALA A 501 11.94 -47.40 3.00
CA ALA A 501 11.99 -48.85 3.06
C ALA A 501 12.48 -49.42 1.72
N ASN A 502 13.58 -50.18 1.75
CA ASN A 502 14.12 -50.89 0.59
C ASN A 502 13.16 -52.02 0.19
N LEU A 503 12.51 -51.90 -0.97
CA LEU A 503 11.68 -52.96 -1.56
C LEU A 503 12.23 -53.35 -2.94
N ASN A 504 12.98 -54.45 -2.95
CA ASN A 504 13.66 -55.01 -4.11
C ASN A 504 12.68 -55.63 -5.12
N HIS A 505 12.19 -54.81 -6.05
CA HIS A 505 11.83 -55.13 -7.46
C HIS A 505 11.17 -53.92 -8.17
N PHE A 506 10.77 -52.89 -7.41
CA PHE A 506 10.20 -51.62 -7.89
C PHE A 506 11.25 -50.52 -8.19
N ASN A 507 12.55 -50.82 -8.00
CA ASN A 507 13.63 -49.83 -7.86
C ASN A 507 14.11 -49.13 -9.14
N LEU A 508 13.83 -49.62 -10.35
CA LEU A 508 14.32 -48.94 -11.58
C LEU A 508 13.39 -47.81 -12.06
N TYR A 509 12.09 -47.89 -11.77
CA TYR A 509 11.10 -46.93 -12.26
C TYR A 509 10.84 -45.79 -11.28
N LEU A 510 10.92 -46.07 -9.97
CA LEU A 510 10.87 -45.01 -8.95
C LEU A 510 12.17 -44.19 -8.92
N SER A 511 13.34 -44.75 -9.25
CA SER A 511 14.62 -44.02 -9.24
C SER A 511 14.69 -42.92 -10.32
N VAL A 512 14.03 -43.11 -11.46
CA VAL A 512 13.94 -42.12 -12.57
C VAL A 512 13.03 -40.92 -12.22
N LEU A 513 12.06 -41.14 -11.33
CA LEU A 513 11.12 -40.13 -10.82
C LEU A 513 11.46 -39.67 -9.38
N SER A 514 12.47 -40.28 -8.76
CA SER A 514 12.96 -39.92 -7.42
C SER A 514 13.89 -38.72 -7.50
N ILE A 515 13.66 -37.79 -6.59
CA ILE A 515 14.50 -36.60 -6.42
C ILE A 515 15.81 -37.06 -5.77
N ASN A 516 16.95 -36.81 -6.42
CA ASN A 516 18.26 -37.04 -5.82
C ASN A 516 18.50 -35.95 -4.74
N PRO A 517 18.57 -36.30 -3.44
CA PRO A 517 18.60 -35.34 -2.34
C PRO A 517 19.85 -34.44 -2.31
N SER A 518 20.91 -34.80 -3.04
CA SER A 518 22.12 -33.99 -3.18
C SER A 518 21.92 -32.70 -4.01
N ASN A 519 20.83 -32.60 -4.78
CA ASN A 519 20.57 -31.46 -5.67
C ASN A 519 19.52 -30.47 -5.16
N PHE A 520 18.82 -30.77 -4.06
CA PHE A 520 17.86 -29.83 -3.46
C PHE A 520 18.49 -29.13 -2.26
N LYS A 521 18.68 -27.82 -2.39
CA LYS A 521 18.72 -26.91 -1.25
C LYS A 521 17.38 -27.02 -0.50
N GLU A 522 17.35 -26.63 0.77
CA GLU A 522 16.28 -26.82 1.80
C GLU A 522 14.88 -26.21 1.48
N ASP A 523 14.48 -26.15 0.21
CA ASP A 523 13.30 -25.46 -0.29
C ASP A 523 11.99 -26.23 0.03
N PRO A 524 10.92 -25.53 0.49
CA PRO A 524 9.67 -26.15 0.88
C PRO A 524 8.88 -26.68 -0.34
N VAL A 525 8.25 -27.84 -0.15
CA VAL A 525 7.39 -28.50 -1.14
C VAL A 525 5.97 -28.71 -0.61
N CYS A 526 4.98 -28.71 -1.49
CA CYS A 526 3.59 -29.06 -1.21
C CYS A 526 3.34 -30.53 -1.58
N ILE A 527 2.82 -31.31 -0.64
CA ILE A 527 2.53 -32.74 -0.83
C ILE A 527 1.01 -32.92 -0.97
N LYS A 528 0.56 -33.26 -2.17
CA LYS A 528 -0.84 -33.60 -2.44
C LYS A 528 -1.00 -35.12 -2.36
N GLN A 529 -1.57 -35.60 -1.26
CA GLN A 529 -1.93 -37.01 -1.13
C GLN A 529 -3.02 -37.37 -2.13
N LEU A 530 -2.79 -38.43 -2.91
CA LEU A 530 -3.83 -39.00 -3.75
C LEU A 530 -4.59 -40.01 -2.90
N GLY A 531 -5.91 -39.88 -2.81
CA GLY A 531 -6.79 -40.76 -2.03
C GLY A 531 -6.92 -42.18 -2.59
N VAL A 532 -5.86 -42.71 -3.20
CA VAL A 532 -5.82 -44.01 -3.86
C VAL A 532 -4.82 -44.93 -3.13
N PRO A 533 -5.26 -46.13 -2.69
CA PRO A 533 -4.42 -47.04 -1.90
C PRO A 533 -3.30 -47.71 -2.72
N ARG A 534 -3.43 -47.78 -4.06
CA ARG A 534 -2.42 -48.28 -4.99
C ARG A 534 -2.47 -47.46 -6.28
N PHE A 535 -1.37 -46.82 -6.66
CA PHE A 535 -1.27 -46.08 -7.91
C PHE A 535 -0.40 -46.84 -8.92
N PRO A 536 -1.00 -47.52 -9.92
CA PRO A 536 -0.24 -48.28 -10.89
C PRO A 536 0.52 -47.35 -11.85
N LEU A 537 1.84 -47.35 -11.75
CA LEU A 537 2.73 -46.61 -12.64
C LEU A 537 2.94 -47.39 -13.96
N HIS A 538 1.93 -47.36 -14.83
CA HIS A 538 2.06 -47.85 -16.20
C HIS A 538 2.93 -46.89 -17.04
N SER A 539 3.52 -47.40 -18.13
CA SER A 539 4.40 -46.64 -19.04
C SER A 539 3.79 -45.30 -19.49
N LYS A 540 2.50 -45.27 -19.86
CA LYS A 540 1.79 -44.03 -20.23
C LYS A 540 1.65 -43.03 -19.07
N THR A 541 1.46 -43.52 -17.85
CA THR A 541 1.37 -42.67 -16.65
C THR A 541 2.72 -42.03 -16.33
N ILE A 542 3.81 -42.79 -16.46
CA ILE A 542 5.18 -42.29 -16.27
C ILE A 542 5.51 -41.23 -17.31
N GLU A 543 5.18 -41.46 -18.59
CA GLU A 543 5.35 -40.49 -19.66
C GLU A 543 4.59 -39.18 -19.36
N TYR A 544 3.35 -39.29 -18.89
CA TYR A 544 2.55 -38.14 -18.47
C TYR A 544 3.19 -37.36 -17.30
N LEU A 545 3.66 -38.06 -16.26
CA LEU A 545 4.34 -37.43 -15.12
C LEU A 545 5.68 -36.79 -15.52
N GLY A 546 6.40 -37.38 -16.47
CA GLY A 546 7.60 -36.79 -17.07
C GLY A 546 7.31 -35.46 -17.76
N ARG A 547 6.27 -35.42 -18.60
CA ARG A 547 5.80 -34.19 -19.24
C ARG A 547 5.34 -33.14 -18.23
N LEU A 548 4.68 -33.55 -17.14
CA LEU A 548 4.25 -32.66 -16.06
C LEU A 548 5.47 -32.00 -15.36
N ARG A 549 6.57 -32.74 -15.18
CA ARG A 549 7.82 -32.24 -14.57
C ARG A 549 8.57 -31.25 -15.46
N GLU A 550 8.42 -31.40 -16.77
CA GLU A 550 9.02 -30.51 -17.79
C GLU A 550 8.26 -29.18 -17.94
N LEU A 551 7.00 -29.10 -17.49
CA LEU A 551 6.23 -27.85 -17.52
C LEU A 551 6.82 -26.84 -16.53
N ARG A 552 7.55 -25.86 -17.06
CA ARG A 552 8.13 -24.75 -16.32
C ARG A 552 7.56 -23.43 -16.83
N HIS A 553 6.81 -22.73 -15.99
CA HIS A 553 6.23 -21.43 -16.30
C HIS A 553 6.05 -20.59 -15.04
N LEU A 554 6.25 -19.27 -15.12
CA LEU A 554 6.19 -18.35 -13.96
C LEU A 554 4.83 -18.37 -13.23
N ASN A 555 3.76 -18.66 -13.96
CA ASN A 555 2.38 -18.68 -13.44
C ASN A 555 1.81 -20.10 -13.24
N ILE A 556 2.63 -21.15 -13.32
CA ILE A 556 2.22 -22.54 -13.08
C ILE A 556 3.03 -23.07 -11.90
N ASN A 557 2.35 -23.67 -10.91
CA ASN A 557 3.07 -24.28 -9.81
C ASN A 557 3.85 -25.50 -10.29
N THR A 558 5.16 -25.51 -10.09
CA THR A 558 6.05 -26.55 -10.59
C THR A 558 5.68 -27.90 -9.97
N PHE A 559 5.53 -28.92 -10.80
CA PHE A 559 5.55 -30.31 -10.35
C PHE A 559 6.99 -30.81 -10.19
N VAL A 560 7.34 -31.25 -8.97
CA VAL A 560 8.69 -31.72 -8.63
C VAL A 560 8.80 -33.22 -8.87
N GLY A 561 7.80 -33.99 -8.45
CA GLY A 561 7.81 -35.44 -8.58
C GLY A 561 6.72 -36.13 -7.76
N CYS A 562 6.92 -37.42 -7.50
CA CYS A 562 6.01 -38.24 -6.69
C CYS A 562 6.75 -38.84 -5.50
N CYS A 563 6.04 -39.09 -4.41
CA CYS A 563 6.56 -39.84 -3.27
C CYS A 563 5.51 -40.82 -2.72
N LEU A 564 5.96 -41.81 -1.96
CA LEU A 564 5.10 -42.73 -1.23
C LEU A 564 5.27 -42.42 0.26
N ILE A 565 4.18 -42.05 0.95
CA ILE A 565 4.22 -41.74 2.38
C ILE A 565 3.15 -42.55 3.08
N ALA A 566 3.56 -43.37 4.05
CA ALA A 566 2.66 -44.28 4.79
C ALA A 566 1.76 -45.09 3.86
N ASP A 567 2.36 -45.70 2.82
CA ASP A 567 1.70 -46.46 1.75
C ASP A 567 0.68 -45.69 0.88
N LYS A 568 0.69 -44.36 0.95
CA LYS A 568 -0.14 -43.48 0.10
C LYS A 568 0.72 -42.78 -0.94
N PHE A 569 0.36 -42.95 -2.20
CA PHE A 569 1.02 -42.26 -3.30
C PHE A 569 0.63 -40.78 -3.32
N SER A 570 1.63 -39.90 -3.40
CA SER A 570 1.45 -38.46 -3.27
C SER A 570 2.24 -37.71 -4.36
N PHE A 571 1.68 -36.59 -4.81
CA PHE A 571 2.38 -35.65 -5.70
C PHE A 571 3.11 -34.58 -4.90
N VAL A 572 4.30 -34.23 -5.36
CA VAL A 572 5.17 -33.22 -4.78
C VAL A 572 5.25 -32.05 -5.75
N TYR A 573 4.85 -30.87 -5.29
CA TYR A 573 4.94 -29.61 -6.01
C TYR A 573 5.84 -28.64 -5.26
N ASP A 574 6.34 -27.61 -5.94
CA ASP A 574 6.94 -26.46 -5.24
C ASP A 574 5.88 -25.83 -4.32
N PHE A 575 6.30 -25.35 -3.15
CA PHE A 575 5.37 -24.69 -2.24
C PHE A 575 5.02 -23.29 -2.76
N CYS A 576 3.75 -23.10 -3.13
CA CYS A 576 3.24 -21.79 -3.55
C CYS A 576 2.85 -20.94 -2.32
N GLN A 577 3.69 -19.97 -1.96
CA GLN A 577 3.44 -19.04 -0.85
C GLN A 577 2.23 -18.10 -1.07
N ARG A 578 1.67 -18.05 -2.29
CA ARG A 578 0.57 -17.14 -2.67
C ARG A 578 -0.81 -17.63 -2.22
N GLY A 579 -0.92 -18.86 -1.72
CA GLY A 579 -2.19 -19.48 -1.38
C GLY A 579 -3.07 -19.82 -2.60
N SER A 580 -4.34 -20.12 -2.34
CA SER A 580 -5.35 -20.45 -3.35
C SER A 580 -6.43 -19.36 -3.37
N LEU A 581 -6.97 -19.02 -4.55
CA LEU A 581 -8.16 -18.16 -4.69
C LEU A 581 -9.46 -18.85 -4.23
N GLN A 582 -9.39 -20.09 -3.73
CA GLN A 582 -10.55 -20.88 -3.33
C GLN A 582 -11.37 -20.17 -2.24
N LEU A 583 -12.58 -19.73 -2.64
CA LEU A 583 -13.57 -19.17 -1.75
C LEU A 583 -14.51 -20.23 -1.15
N PHE A 584 -14.66 -21.45 -1.72
CA PHE A 584 -15.58 -22.47 -1.16
C PHE A 584 -15.15 -23.92 -1.44
N ASP A 585 -15.67 -24.84 -0.62
CA ASP A 585 -15.55 -26.29 -0.73
C ASP A 585 -16.86 -26.89 -1.31
N ARG A 586 -16.75 -28.07 -1.95
CA ARG A 586 -17.75 -29.06 -2.43
C ARG A 586 -18.01 -29.16 -3.94
N ASN A 587 -17.80 -30.40 -4.44
CA ASN A 587 -17.94 -31.00 -5.79
C ASN A 587 -19.07 -30.52 -6.74
N LEU A 588 -20.09 -29.81 -6.26
CA LEU A 588 -21.17 -29.29 -7.11
C LEU A 588 -20.89 -27.85 -7.57
N LEU A 589 -20.23 -27.03 -6.75
CA LEU A 589 -19.86 -25.67 -7.14
C LEU A 589 -18.85 -25.70 -8.29
N ASP A 590 -17.95 -26.68 -8.33
CA ASP A 590 -16.94 -26.84 -9.40
C ASP A 590 -17.54 -26.89 -10.80
N LYS A 591 -18.80 -27.32 -10.92
CA LYS A 591 -19.51 -27.39 -12.21
C LYS A 591 -19.96 -26.03 -12.73
N LEU A 592 -19.98 -24.97 -11.91
CA LEU A 592 -20.37 -23.63 -12.36
C LEU A 592 -19.37 -23.04 -13.35
N TRP A 593 -18.10 -23.42 -13.29
CA TRP A 593 -17.08 -22.99 -14.24
C TRP A 593 -17.01 -23.84 -15.50
N MET A 594 -17.69 -24.99 -15.52
CA MET A 594 -17.65 -25.90 -16.66
C MET A 594 -18.43 -25.34 -17.85
N ALA A 595 -17.86 -25.49 -19.03
CA ALA A 595 -18.50 -25.12 -20.28
C ALA A 595 -19.76 -25.96 -20.58
N PRO A 596 -20.76 -25.40 -21.27
CA PRO A 596 -22.06 -26.05 -21.49
C PRO A 596 -21.96 -27.39 -22.21
N GLU A 597 -21.02 -27.55 -23.16
CA GLU A 597 -20.78 -28.81 -23.85
C GLU A 597 -20.24 -29.91 -22.93
N LEU A 598 -19.44 -29.55 -21.93
CA LEU A 598 -18.89 -30.50 -20.95
C LEU A 598 -19.94 -30.88 -19.89
N LEU A 599 -20.90 -29.99 -19.60
CA LEU A 599 -22.02 -30.28 -18.71
C LEU A 599 -23.05 -31.23 -19.36
N ARG A 600 -23.24 -31.15 -20.69
CA ARG A 600 -24.18 -32.01 -21.43
C ARG A 600 -23.67 -33.43 -21.62
N ASP A 601 -22.38 -33.57 -21.91
CA ASP A 601 -21.77 -34.85 -22.20
C ASP A 601 -20.99 -35.37 -21.00
N CYS A 602 -21.72 -35.94 -20.03
CA CYS A 602 -21.14 -36.55 -18.83
C CYS A 602 -20.14 -37.68 -19.17
N ALA A 603 -20.28 -38.32 -20.34
CA ALA A 603 -19.38 -39.37 -20.80
C ALA A 603 -18.04 -38.81 -21.32
N ASN A 604 -17.98 -37.55 -21.73
CA ASN A 604 -16.73 -36.87 -22.16
C ASN A 604 -16.31 -35.72 -21.24
N ALA A 605 -17.03 -35.45 -20.15
CA ALA A 605 -16.71 -34.41 -19.16
C ALA A 605 -15.28 -34.52 -18.58
N HIS A 606 -14.69 -35.71 -18.59
CA HIS A 606 -13.31 -35.96 -18.15
C HIS A 606 -12.24 -35.56 -19.19
N LYS A 607 -12.61 -35.25 -20.44
CA LYS A 607 -11.70 -34.93 -21.54
C LYS A 607 -11.45 -33.42 -21.70
N ALA A 608 -11.25 -32.70 -20.59
CA ALA A 608 -11.00 -31.25 -20.51
C ALA A 608 -10.49 -30.64 -21.83
N THR A 609 -11.24 -29.69 -22.39
CA THR A 609 -10.96 -29.12 -23.72
C THR A 609 -10.38 -27.72 -23.59
N ARG A 610 -9.53 -27.34 -24.56
CA ARG A 610 -8.99 -25.97 -24.62
C ARG A 610 -10.08 -24.90 -24.69
N ALA A 611 -11.16 -25.17 -25.43
CA ALA A 611 -12.32 -24.27 -25.53
C ALA A 611 -13.13 -24.23 -24.22
N GLY A 612 -13.12 -25.30 -23.44
CA GLY A 612 -13.68 -25.34 -22.10
C GLY A 612 -12.89 -24.47 -21.13
N ASP A 613 -11.55 -24.52 -21.17
CA ASP A 613 -10.70 -23.66 -20.34
C ASP A 613 -10.91 -22.16 -20.64
N VAL A 614 -11.15 -21.80 -21.91
CA VAL A 614 -11.49 -20.42 -22.31
C VAL A 614 -12.83 -19.96 -21.73
N TYR A 615 -13.82 -20.86 -21.64
CA TYR A 615 -15.08 -20.57 -20.97
C TYR A 615 -14.89 -20.38 -19.47
N SER A 616 -14.19 -21.30 -18.80
CA SER A 616 -13.85 -21.21 -17.37
C SER A 616 -13.13 -19.90 -17.05
N PHE A 617 -12.17 -19.50 -17.90
CA PHE A 617 -11.47 -18.23 -17.79
C PHE A 617 -12.43 -17.03 -17.82
N ALA A 618 -13.45 -17.05 -18.68
CA ALA A 618 -14.43 -15.98 -18.76
C ALA A 618 -15.32 -15.87 -17.51
N ILE A 619 -15.75 -17.01 -16.95
CA ILE A 619 -16.51 -17.03 -15.69
C ILE A 619 -15.65 -16.51 -14.54
N ILE A 620 -14.39 -16.95 -14.43
CA ILE A 620 -13.46 -16.44 -13.42
C ILE A 620 -13.25 -14.93 -13.60
N LEU A 621 -13.06 -14.48 -14.83
CA LEU A 621 -12.88 -13.06 -15.11
C LEU A 621 -14.13 -12.27 -14.71
N HIS A 622 -15.32 -12.72 -15.09
CA HIS A 622 -16.59 -12.13 -14.66
C HIS A 622 -16.69 -12.02 -13.13
N GLN A 623 -16.41 -13.11 -12.40
CA GLN A 623 -16.45 -13.10 -10.94
C GLN A 623 -15.49 -12.09 -10.34
N VAL A 624 -14.29 -11.98 -10.90
CA VAL A 624 -13.29 -11.03 -10.41
C VAL A 624 -13.68 -9.60 -10.77
N LEU A 625 -14.27 -9.36 -11.94
CA LEU A 625 -14.76 -8.04 -12.35
C LEU A 625 -15.96 -7.57 -11.51
N HIS A 626 -16.90 -8.47 -11.22
CA HIS A 626 -18.17 -8.14 -10.55
C HIS A 626 -18.17 -8.45 -9.04
N GLN A 627 -17.11 -9.07 -8.51
CA GLN A 627 -17.01 -9.55 -7.11
C GLN A 627 -18.22 -10.37 -6.67
N CYS A 628 -18.62 -11.33 -7.50
CA CYS A 628 -19.78 -12.15 -7.22
C CYS A 628 -19.43 -13.64 -7.31
N GLU A 629 -20.33 -14.44 -6.75
CA GLU A 629 -20.38 -15.87 -7.05
C GLU A 629 -20.54 -16.09 -8.57
N PRO A 630 -20.14 -17.26 -9.11
CA PRO A 630 -20.37 -17.55 -10.52
C PRO A 630 -21.83 -17.27 -10.89
N TYR A 631 -22.05 -16.55 -12.00
CA TYR A 631 -23.38 -16.11 -12.47
C TYR A 631 -24.10 -15.07 -11.58
N GLY A 632 -23.43 -14.38 -10.65
CA GLY A 632 -24.06 -13.30 -9.87
C GLY A 632 -25.08 -13.80 -8.83
N ARG A 633 -24.87 -15.03 -8.32
CA ARG A 633 -25.82 -15.78 -7.50
C ARG A 633 -26.15 -15.06 -6.18
N ASN A 634 -27.40 -14.56 -6.05
CA ASN A 634 -27.93 -14.05 -4.78
C ASN A 634 -28.90 -15.04 -4.09
N ASP A 635 -29.72 -15.80 -4.83
CA ASP A 635 -30.67 -16.80 -4.25
C ASP A 635 -30.98 -18.05 -5.12
N THR A 636 -30.47 -18.15 -6.35
CA THR A 636 -30.77 -19.28 -7.25
C THR A 636 -30.00 -20.56 -6.85
N PRO A 637 -30.62 -21.75 -6.77
CA PRO A 637 -29.92 -23.01 -6.52
C PRO A 637 -28.83 -23.34 -7.56
N VAL A 638 -27.72 -23.95 -7.14
CA VAL A 638 -26.58 -24.29 -8.02
C VAL A 638 -27.02 -25.26 -9.12
N GLU A 639 -27.85 -26.22 -8.73
CA GLU A 639 -28.40 -27.26 -9.58
C GLU A 639 -29.22 -26.66 -10.72
N GLU A 640 -29.99 -25.61 -10.43
CA GLU A 640 -30.81 -24.90 -11.41
C GLU A 640 -29.92 -24.17 -12.42
N ILE A 641 -28.90 -23.44 -11.95
CA ILE A 641 -27.95 -22.73 -12.82
C ILE A 641 -27.25 -23.74 -13.75
N ILE A 642 -26.73 -24.84 -13.20
CA ILE A 642 -26.06 -25.88 -13.99
C ILE A 642 -27.02 -26.47 -15.03
N ALA A 643 -28.26 -26.79 -14.64
CA ALA A 643 -29.26 -27.34 -15.55
C ALA A 643 -29.58 -26.37 -16.70
N ARG A 644 -29.70 -25.09 -16.41
CA ARG A 644 -29.99 -24.04 -17.40
C ARG A 644 -28.81 -23.78 -18.33
N VAL A 645 -27.58 -23.74 -17.81
CA VAL A 645 -26.36 -23.63 -18.63
C VAL A 645 -26.18 -24.86 -19.52
N ALA A 646 -26.48 -26.06 -19.00
CA ALA A 646 -26.47 -27.29 -19.77
C ALA A 646 -27.64 -27.35 -20.78
N SER A 647 -28.72 -26.62 -20.56
CA SER A 647 -29.82 -26.53 -21.52
C SER A 647 -29.42 -25.76 -22.77
N LYS A 648 -30.14 -25.94 -23.88
CA LYS A 648 -29.96 -25.13 -25.11
C LYS A 648 -31.01 -24.00 -25.16
N GLU A 649 -31.20 -23.31 -24.03
CA GLU A 649 -32.13 -22.17 -23.98
C GLU A 649 -31.66 -21.01 -24.89
N SER A 650 -32.62 -20.19 -25.35
CA SER A 650 -32.37 -19.05 -26.23
C SER A 650 -33.08 -17.80 -25.68
N PRO A 651 -32.35 -16.75 -25.26
CA PRO A 651 -30.89 -16.67 -25.19
C PRO A 651 -30.30 -17.63 -24.13
N PRO A 652 -29.06 -18.11 -24.30
CA PRO A 652 -28.44 -19.03 -23.35
C PRO A 652 -28.12 -18.30 -22.02
N LEU A 653 -28.34 -18.95 -20.86
CA LEU A 653 -27.97 -18.38 -19.56
C LEU A 653 -26.47 -18.09 -19.49
N ARG A 654 -26.11 -16.81 -19.35
CA ARG A 654 -24.74 -16.34 -19.15
C ARG A 654 -24.70 -15.28 -18.05
N PRO A 655 -23.56 -15.11 -17.37
CA PRO A 655 -23.39 -14.00 -16.46
C PRO A 655 -23.55 -12.67 -17.21
N GLU A 656 -24.30 -11.74 -16.64
CA GLU A 656 -24.45 -10.40 -17.19
C GLU A 656 -23.15 -9.61 -17.03
N ILE A 657 -22.67 -9.02 -18.12
CA ILE A 657 -21.43 -8.22 -18.16
C ILE A 657 -21.78 -6.76 -18.46
N ASN A 658 -22.55 -6.13 -17.58
CA ASN A 658 -22.83 -4.69 -17.68
C ASN A 658 -21.81 -3.93 -16.82
N CYS A 659 -20.82 -3.33 -17.47
CA CYS A 659 -19.80 -2.53 -16.78
C CYS A 659 -19.29 -1.36 -17.63
N ASP A 660 -19.69 -0.14 -17.27
CA ASP A 660 -19.29 1.11 -17.94
C ASP A 660 -17.79 1.42 -17.82
N GLU A 661 -17.06 0.67 -16.99
CA GLU A 661 -15.63 0.86 -16.74
C GLU A 661 -14.73 0.22 -17.81
N PHE A 662 -15.26 -0.64 -18.69
CA PHE A 662 -14.47 -1.39 -19.68
C PHE A 662 -14.81 -1.01 -21.12
N SER A 663 -13.81 -1.13 -22.01
CA SER A 663 -14.04 -0.86 -23.43
C SER A 663 -15.02 -1.88 -24.03
N PRO A 664 -15.86 -1.47 -24.99
CA PRO A 664 -16.74 -2.39 -25.71
C PRO A 664 -15.99 -3.57 -26.35
N ASP A 665 -14.76 -3.34 -26.81
CA ASP A 665 -13.90 -4.38 -27.38
C ASP A 665 -13.57 -5.48 -26.35
N PHE A 666 -13.29 -5.09 -25.10
CA PHE A 666 -13.00 -6.03 -24.02
C PHE A 666 -14.23 -6.85 -23.63
N LEU A 667 -15.39 -6.18 -23.51
CA LEU A 667 -16.66 -6.83 -23.21
C LEU A 667 -17.06 -7.84 -24.31
N SER A 668 -16.92 -7.45 -25.57
CA SER A 668 -17.13 -8.32 -26.74
C SER A 668 -16.23 -9.56 -26.72
N ILE A 669 -14.95 -9.41 -26.35
CA ILE A 669 -14.03 -10.55 -26.22
C ILE A 669 -14.49 -11.49 -25.09
N LEU A 670 -14.90 -10.94 -23.95
CA LEU A 670 -15.37 -11.73 -22.81
C LEU A 670 -16.66 -12.50 -23.14
N GLU A 671 -17.61 -11.87 -23.83
CA GLU A 671 -18.81 -12.52 -24.36
C GLU A 671 -18.47 -13.66 -25.34
N ARG A 672 -17.51 -13.44 -26.24
CA ARG A 672 -17.04 -14.47 -27.18
C ARG A 672 -16.42 -15.67 -26.47
N CYS A 673 -15.72 -15.46 -25.35
CA CYS A 673 -15.18 -16.57 -24.55
C CYS A 673 -16.30 -17.45 -23.95
N MET A 674 -17.50 -16.90 -23.73
CA MET A 674 -18.66 -17.62 -23.20
C MET A 674 -19.60 -18.17 -24.29
N CYS A 675 -19.17 -18.16 -25.56
CA CYS A 675 -20.02 -18.59 -26.67
C CYS A 675 -20.51 -20.04 -26.49
N GLU A 676 -21.78 -20.28 -26.84
CA GLU A 676 -22.43 -21.58 -26.81
C GLU A 676 -21.72 -22.61 -27.69
N ASN A 677 -21.24 -22.19 -28.86
CA ASN A 677 -20.44 -23.05 -29.74
C ASN A 677 -18.95 -22.97 -29.35
N PRO A 678 -18.30 -24.10 -28.95
CA PRO A 678 -16.90 -24.10 -28.55
C PRO A 678 -15.94 -23.66 -29.66
N ASP A 679 -16.26 -23.90 -30.93
CA ASP A 679 -15.40 -23.53 -32.07
C ASP A 679 -15.35 -22.01 -32.32
N ARG A 680 -16.32 -21.27 -31.78
CA ARG A 680 -16.37 -19.80 -31.89
C ARG A 680 -15.58 -19.09 -30.78
N ARG A 681 -15.17 -19.83 -29.74
CA ARG A 681 -14.40 -19.26 -28.63
C ARG A 681 -12.96 -18.98 -29.10
N PRO A 682 -12.37 -17.83 -28.73
CA PRO A 682 -11.00 -17.50 -29.11
C PRO A 682 -9.98 -18.40 -28.40
N SER A 683 -8.82 -18.60 -29.02
CA SER A 683 -7.70 -19.30 -28.34
C SER A 683 -6.99 -18.36 -27.35
N PHE A 684 -6.35 -18.92 -26.31
CA PHE A 684 -5.52 -18.12 -25.39
C PHE A 684 -4.40 -17.34 -26.10
N LYS A 685 -3.84 -17.86 -27.20
CA LYS A 685 -2.87 -17.13 -28.02
C LYS A 685 -3.51 -15.88 -28.62
N TYR A 686 -4.66 -16.03 -29.27
CA TYR A 686 -5.41 -14.90 -29.83
C TYR A 686 -5.82 -13.91 -28.74
N LEU A 687 -6.30 -14.38 -27.59
CA LEU A 687 -6.64 -13.51 -26.46
C LEU A 687 -5.43 -12.71 -25.99
N ASN A 688 -4.28 -13.35 -25.82
CA ASN A 688 -3.06 -12.67 -25.42
C ASN A 688 -2.64 -11.61 -26.46
N ASP A 689 -2.63 -11.97 -27.74
CA ASP A 689 -2.27 -11.07 -28.83
C ASP A 689 -3.24 -9.87 -28.88
N GLU A 690 -4.54 -10.11 -28.68
CA GLU A 690 -5.58 -9.08 -28.71
C GLU A 690 -5.51 -8.18 -27.47
N PHE A 691 -5.27 -8.74 -26.28
CA PHE A 691 -5.01 -7.96 -25.06
C PHE A 691 -3.75 -7.11 -25.19
N GLN A 692 -2.69 -7.62 -25.81
CA GLN A 692 -1.48 -6.84 -26.11
C GLN A 692 -1.72 -5.78 -27.19
N ARG A 693 -2.52 -6.08 -28.21
CA ARG A 693 -2.88 -5.12 -29.27
C ARG A 693 -3.76 -3.98 -28.74
N MET A 694 -4.69 -4.28 -27.84
CA MET A 694 -5.45 -3.25 -27.12
C MET A 694 -4.55 -2.39 -26.23
N GLN A 695 -3.44 -2.95 -25.73
CA GLN A 695 -2.39 -2.20 -25.01
C GLN A 695 -1.51 -1.35 -25.95
N SER A 696 -1.28 -1.76 -27.21
CA SER A 696 -0.38 -1.07 -28.16
C SER A 696 -1.05 -0.01 -29.04
N LYS A 697 -2.34 -0.14 -29.40
CA LYS A 697 -3.05 0.85 -30.24
C LYS A 697 -3.33 2.21 -29.57
N ARG A 698 -2.80 2.47 -28.38
CA ARG A 698 -3.03 3.70 -27.60
C ARG A 698 -1.87 4.69 -27.64
N TRP A 699 -0.83 4.45 -28.46
CA TRP A 699 0.41 5.24 -28.47
C TRP A 699 0.52 6.34 -29.56
N ASP A 700 -0.34 6.36 -30.60
CA ASP A 700 0.03 7.09 -31.84
C ASP A 700 -0.91 8.24 -32.26
N THR A 701 -1.85 8.72 -31.44
CA THR A 701 -2.73 9.85 -31.83
C THR A 701 -2.72 10.96 -30.78
N PHE A 702 -2.67 12.22 -31.23
CA PHE A 702 -2.64 13.45 -30.42
C PHE A 702 -3.85 13.61 -29.46
N LEU A 703 -4.98 12.94 -29.74
CA LEU A 703 -6.12 12.79 -28.79
C LEU A 703 -5.83 11.80 -27.64
N GLY A 704 -4.87 10.89 -27.81
CA GLY A 704 -4.31 10.04 -26.76
C GLY A 704 -3.47 10.78 -25.73
N LEU A 705 -2.99 12.00 -26.05
CA LEU A 705 -2.31 12.88 -25.09
C LEU A 705 -3.28 13.68 -24.21
N ILE A 706 -4.53 13.88 -24.63
CA ILE A 706 -5.56 14.57 -23.82
C ILE A 706 -6.30 13.58 -22.90
N TYR A 707 -6.41 12.31 -23.30
CA TYR A 707 -6.93 11.22 -22.46
C TYR A 707 -5.91 10.62 -21.46
N LEU A 708 -4.82 11.34 -21.18
CA LEU A 708 -3.76 10.95 -20.23
C LEU A 708 -4.15 11.02 -18.75
N THR A 709 -5.39 11.43 -18.41
CA THR A 709 -5.90 11.51 -17.03
C THR A 709 -6.85 10.38 -16.64
N CYS A 710 -7.16 9.44 -17.53
CA CYS A 710 -7.94 8.24 -17.20
C CYS A 710 -7.17 6.96 -17.53
N ARG A 711 -6.49 6.48 -16.47
CA ARG A 711 -6.34 5.07 -16.06
C ARG A 711 -5.48 4.16 -16.95
N LYS A 712 -4.28 3.84 -16.43
CA LYS A 712 -3.73 2.47 -16.49
C LYS A 712 -4.72 1.58 -15.74
N VAL A 713 -5.57 0.86 -16.45
CA VAL A 713 -6.21 -0.33 -15.89
C VAL A 713 -5.73 -1.48 -16.74
N ASN A 714 -4.63 -2.08 -16.32
CA ASN A 714 -4.37 -3.45 -16.72
C ASN A 714 -5.55 -4.29 -16.19
N VAL A 715 -6.07 -5.23 -16.99
CA VAL A 715 -7.12 -6.16 -16.53
C VAL A 715 -6.71 -6.81 -15.20
N VAL A 716 -5.43 -7.13 -15.05
CA VAL A 716 -4.83 -7.64 -13.81
C VAL A 716 -4.93 -6.64 -12.64
N GLU A 717 -4.79 -5.34 -12.91
CA GLU A 717 -4.82 -4.26 -11.91
C GLU A 717 -6.25 -3.91 -11.48
N HIS A 718 -7.23 -4.04 -12.37
CA HIS A 718 -8.65 -4.03 -11.98
C HIS A 718 -8.98 -5.25 -11.12
N MET A 719 -8.56 -6.44 -11.54
CA MET A 719 -8.80 -7.68 -10.80
C MET A 719 -8.25 -7.58 -9.37
N ILE A 720 -7.09 -6.98 -9.23
CA ILE A 720 -6.42 -6.68 -7.98
C ILE A 720 -7.24 -5.68 -7.12
N GLN A 721 -7.71 -4.57 -7.68
CA GLN A 721 -8.58 -3.59 -6.99
C GLN A 721 -9.91 -4.20 -6.53
N GLN A 722 -10.45 -5.16 -7.29
CA GLN A 722 -11.68 -5.83 -6.91
C GLN A 722 -11.47 -6.90 -5.81
N LEU A 723 -10.33 -7.61 -5.79
CA LEU A 723 -9.98 -8.54 -4.70
C LEU A 723 -9.85 -7.83 -3.33
N GLU A 724 -9.38 -6.58 -3.31
CA GLU A 724 -9.28 -5.76 -2.10
C GLU A 724 -10.63 -5.42 -1.47
N LYS A 725 -11.62 -5.08 -2.29
CA LYS A 725 -12.94 -4.70 -1.81
C LYS A 725 -13.70 -5.93 -1.29
N CYS A 726 -13.43 -7.11 -1.84
CA CYS A 726 -13.92 -8.37 -1.31
C CYS A 726 -13.36 -8.66 0.10
N SER A 727 -12.08 -8.35 0.35
CA SER A 727 -11.49 -8.37 1.71
C SER A 727 -12.26 -7.46 2.67
N SER A 728 -12.58 -6.23 2.24
CA SER A 728 -13.29 -5.25 3.07
C SER A 728 -14.76 -5.64 3.37
N HIS A 729 -15.42 -6.37 2.47
CA HIS A 729 -16.77 -6.91 2.67
C HIS A 729 -16.77 -8.10 3.63
N LEU A 730 -15.80 -9.02 3.47
CA LEU A 730 -15.57 -10.12 4.41
C LEU A 730 -15.23 -9.60 5.81
N GLU A 731 -14.48 -8.51 5.93
CA GLU A 731 -14.20 -7.86 7.21
C GLU A 731 -15.46 -7.35 7.90
N LYS A 732 -16.40 -6.77 7.16
CA LYS A 732 -17.71 -6.35 7.69
C LYS A 732 -18.58 -7.54 8.12
N GLN A 733 -18.69 -8.57 7.29
CA GLN A 733 -19.46 -9.78 7.65
C GLN A 733 -18.87 -10.50 8.87
N VAL A 734 -17.53 -10.56 8.98
CA VAL A 734 -16.84 -11.13 10.15
C VAL A 734 -17.07 -10.26 11.38
N ALA A 735 -17.08 -8.93 11.26
CA ALA A 735 -17.38 -8.03 12.37
C ALA A 735 -18.84 -8.19 12.87
N GLU A 736 -19.80 -8.35 11.96
CA GLU A 736 -21.20 -8.64 12.30
C GLU A 736 -21.34 -10.00 12.99
N ARG A 737 -20.77 -11.06 12.42
CA ARG A 737 -20.74 -12.41 13.04
C ARG A 737 -20.04 -12.41 14.40
N LYS A 738 -18.99 -11.60 14.59
CA LYS A 738 -18.29 -11.46 15.88
C LYS A 738 -19.16 -10.77 16.93
N LYS A 739 -19.95 -9.77 16.52
CA LYS A 739 -20.90 -9.07 17.39
C LYS A 739 -22.06 -10.00 17.82
N GLU A 740 -22.54 -10.84 16.90
CA GLU A 740 -23.52 -11.90 17.19
C GLU A 740 -22.95 -12.91 18.18
N LEU A 741 -21.73 -13.43 17.92
CA LEU A 741 -21.05 -14.38 18.79
C LEU A 741 -20.75 -13.81 20.19
N GLU A 742 -20.37 -12.54 20.29
CA GLU A 742 -20.19 -11.85 21.58
C GLU A 742 -21.51 -11.70 22.32
N SER A 743 -22.62 -11.44 21.62
CA SER A 743 -23.95 -11.39 22.22
C SER A 743 -24.39 -12.76 22.75
N GLU A 744 -24.03 -13.84 22.05
CA GLU A 744 -24.37 -15.21 22.40
C GLU A 744 -23.49 -15.73 23.55
N ASN A 745 -22.18 -15.43 23.52
CA ASN A 745 -21.26 -15.69 24.63
C ASN A 745 -21.65 -14.92 25.90
N LYS A 746 -22.18 -13.69 25.78
CA LYS A 746 -22.67 -12.92 26.92
C LYS A 746 -23.92 -13.55 27.51
N LYS A 747 -24.84 -14.04 26.68
CA LYS A 747 -26.01 -14.84 27.13
C LYS A 747 -25.58 -16.13 27.81
N GLN A 748 -24.59 -16.83 27.25
CA GLN A 748 -24.05 -18.08 27.80
C GLN A 748 -23.29 -17.84 29.13
N SER A 749 -22.54 -16.74 29.26
CA SER A 749 -21.88 -16.33 30.50
C SER A 749 -22.88 -15.99 31.61
N ILE A 750 -23.99 -15.31 31.28
CA ILE A 750 -25.09 -15.05 32.22
C ILE A 750 -25.83 -16.35 32.61
N LEU A 751 -25.95 -17.30 31.69
CA LEU A 751 -26.54 -18.61 31.98
C LEU A 751 -25.63 -19.43 32.91
N ILE A 752 -24.31 -19.42 32.65
CA ILE A 752 -23.29 -20.06 33.49
C ILE A 752 -23.27 -19.43 34.90
N SER A 753 -23.39 -18.11 35.00
CA SER A 753 -23.45 -17.42 36.30
C SER A 753 -24.74 -17.71 37.09
N ARG A 754 -25.80 -18.18 36.42
CA ARG A 754 -27.06 -18.58 37.05
C ARG A 754 -27.12 -20.07 37.40
N MET A 755 -26.31 -20.92 36.75
CA MET A 755 -26.24 -22.36 37.00
C MET A 755 -25.19 -22.77 38.05
N LEU A 756 -24.30 -21.85 38.45
CA LEU A 756 -23.29 -22.09 39.48
C LEU A 756 -23.75 -21.54 40.85
N PRO A 757 -23.85 -22.38 41.90
CA PRO A 757 -24.24 -21.91 43.23
C PRO A 757 -23.20 -20.94 43.81
N PRO A 758 -23.61 -19.86 44.52
CA PRO A 758 -22.76 -18.76 44.99
C PRO A 758 -21.55 -19.16 45.86
N ILE A 759 -21.55 -20.38 46.38
CA ILE A 759 -20.57 -20.87 47.35
C ILE A 759 -19.29 -21.38 46.65
N SER A 760 -19.33 -21.65 45.34
CA SER A 760 -18.18 -22.22 44.60
C SER A 760 -17.17 -21.19 44.08
N VAL A 761 -17.49 -19.89 44.09
CA VAL A 761 -16.56 -18.81 43.70
C VAL A 761 -15.66 -18.37 44.86
N PHE A 762 -16.12 -18.54 46.11
CA PHE A 762 -15.36 -18.11 47.29
C PHE A 762 -14.18 -19.04 47.63
N LEU A 763 -14.27 -20.34 47.29
CA LEU A 763 -13.18 -21.30 47.55
C LEU A 763 -12.02 -21.22 46.54
N LEU A 764 -12.28 -20.80 45.29
CA LEU A 764 -11.25 -20.74 44.25
C LEU A 764 -10.34 -19.50 44.39
N LEU A 765 -10.84 -18.42 45.00
CA LEU A 765 -10.08 -17.19 45.24
C LEU A 765 -9.14 -17.27 46.46
N LEU A 766 -9.39 -18.19 47.40
CA LEU A 766 -8.54 -18.40 48.58
C LEU A 766 -7.31 -19.28 48.32
N LEU A 767 -7.27 -20.03 47.20
CA LEU A 767 -6.18 -20.94 46.85
C LEU A 767 -5.10 -20.35 45.92
N LEU A 768 -5.25 -19.09 45.48
CA LEU A 768 -4.34 -18.45 44.51
C LEU A 768 -3.62 -17.20 45.04
N CYS A 769 -3.52 -17.03 46.36
CA CYS A 769 -2.69 -15.97 46.95
C CYS A 769 -1.51 -16.61 47.69
N PRO A 770 -0.29 -16.66 47.11
CA PRO A 770 0.91 -16.88 47.88
C PRO A 770 1.41 -15.55 48.46
N THR A 771 1.77 -15.60 49.74
CA THR A 771 2.73 -14.71 50.40
C THR A 771 4.01 -14.51 49.60
#